data_AF-A0A7X8ENF3-F1
#
_entry.id   AF-A0A7X8ENF3-F1
#
_cell.length_a   1.000
_cell.length_b   1.000
_cell.length_c   1.000
_cell.angle_alpha   90.00
_cell.angle_beta   90.00
_cell.angle_gamma   90.00
#
_symmetry.space_group_name_H-M   'P 1'
#
loop_
_entity.id
_entity.type
_entity.pdbx_description
1 polymer ?
#
loop_
_entity_poly.entity_id
_entity_poly.type
_entity_poly.pdbx_seq_one_letter_code
_entity_poly.pdbx_strand_id
1 'polypeptide(L)'
;LTDLMGRVIGAPLPPIWEKNRSKYYQIFKPILDDKEAYDRLMNSPAGADLKKWARDYAHKRARELGITFGSPGADNPDDNDNIGEALLALPPQERGLFLAAAERGDAFVMDFILSRDRDAFPGPFDPETLGAYRSASLSGETAEFSAPFSREQKDAVMEIYREILKTLARTPRVAILSSGYARGAAALMGGAEPAALLRPEEAPRALADFRLLIIPSGSLSDWYLSESLKAAIDEFVSSGGTVLAFSQQLGKEYSVLPGNVNALGFAEDQSCQYASARISSGAGAFCSMNTPTPDFNVDGYFLDYPLESEVWLTRTKNDQPCMISYPYGEGRVVLSTLYMDWAAGNHQGTAHERLFFRDLTAFLLSDAPVLRADSGRITVDVPAPDDGEGRGVFTPLLIGPDGEEIALPEGAAAGGAVNLPQGSAPGFYRLGGVFTDPSGKIAGRALPGIRFALSALPESLSAGGGVGGGISASAASDLENYIRGAEAKFSILLWNRGSEAKRVRVDWRFPHNIQAAGADRGKYQGSSTVVVGPGARETLPVTITVVNTDGIDRLWANAYDDATGEQLAAFSKGFYTKNPSTEVKMVFPSEGASPGKPVGGTVYFKNPFGARGTCTLRLKATDPAGKIVESERAFEAGEGEVSAPFELALPEDAFSGECVALAFISLKGSTIGVGSGRVFYTGETKPLKGRVIDRITGNPVTGCEV
;
A
#
# COMPACT_ATOMS: atom_id res chain seq x y z
N LEU A 1 23.21 17.13 -4.45
CA LEU A 1 22.76 16.38 -5.66
C LEU A 1 21.25 16.11 -5.59
N THR A 2 20.70 15.63 -4.48
CA THR A 2 19.23 15.48 -4.30
C THR A 2 18.49 16.82 -4.39
N ASP A 3 18.96 17.85 -3.67
CA ASP A 3 18.43 19.22 -3.74
C ASP A 3 18.60 19.87 -5.13
N LEU A 4 19.65 19.45 -5.84
CA LEU A 4 19.95 19.84 -7.23
C LEU A 4 18.89 19.33 -8.21
N MET A 5 18.32 18.16 -7.92
CA MET A 5 17.43 17.42 -8.82
C MET A 5 15.96 17.63 -8.50
N GLY A 6 15.63 17.92 -7.25
CA GLY A 6 14.32 18.48 -6.88
C GLY A 6 14.01 19.78 -7.64
N ARG A 7 15.04 20.57 -7.98
CA ARG A 7 14.89 21.84 -8.74
C ARG A 7 14.80 21.67 -10.26
N VAL A 8 15.22 20.54 -10.83
CA VAL A 8 15.34 20.37 -12.30
C VAL A 8 14.46 19.25 -12.86
N ILE A 9 14.26 18.15 -12.11
CA ILE A 9 13.66 16.90 -12.63
C ILE A 9 12.40 16.50 -11.86
N GLY A 10 12.27 16.84 -10.57
CA GLY A 10 11.09 16.47 -9.78
C GLY A 10 10.91 14.94 -9.57
N ALA A 11 11.95 14.14 -9.80
CA ALA A 11 11.92 12.67 -9.71
C ALA A 11 13.32 12.08 -9.35
N PRO A 12 13.41 10.81 -8.86
CA PRO A 12 14.68 10.16 -8.50
C PRO A 12 15.57 9.76 -9.69
N LEU A 13 16.87 9.58 -9.45
CA LEU A 13 17.92 9.40 -10.47
C LEU A 13 17.85 8.04 -11.19
N PRO A 14 18.31 7.96 -12.47
CA PRO A 14 18.54 6.68 -13.15
C PRO A 14 19.72 5.90 -12.53
N PRO A 15 19.72 4.54 -12.57
CA PRO A 15 20.81 3.71 -12.04
C PRO A 15 22.22 4.02 -12.62
N ILE A 16 22.30 4.48 -13.87
CA ILE A 16 23.56 4.86 -14.52
C ILE A 16 24.20 6.13 -13.92
N TRP A 17 23.39 6.97 -13.26
CA TRP A 17 23.84 8.17 -12.54
C TRP A 17 24.29 7.85 -11.13
N GLU A 18 23.62 6.89 -10.46
CA GLU A 18 24.07 6.34 -9.17
C GLU A 18 25.52 5.83 -9.27
N LYS A 19 25.82 5.07 -10.34
CA LYS A 19 27.14 4.51 -10.63
C LYS A 19 28.23 5.56 -10.91
N ASN A 20 27.84 6.79 -11.29
CA ASN A 20 28.74 7.88 -11.69
C ASN A 20 28.51 9.17 -10.86
N ARG A 21 27.88 9.04 -9.69
CA ARG A 21 27.35 10.14 -8.87
C ARG A 21 28.37 11.24 -8.58
N SER A 22 29.59 10.84 -8.23
CA SER A 22 30.70 11.76 -7.94
C SER A 22 31.17 12.53 -9.18
N LYS A 23 31.22 11.87 -10.34
CA LYS A 23 31.62 12.48 -11.62
C LYS A 23 30.65 13.57 -12.06
N TYR A 24 29.34 13.29 -11.98
CA TYR A 24 28.33 14.27 -12.35
C TYR A 24 28.20 15.41 -11.34
N TYR A 25 28.35 15.12 -10.05
CA TYR A 25 28.40 16.16 -9.02
C TYR A 25 29.52 17.18 -9.29
N GLN A 26 30.72 16.72 -9.66
CA GLN A 26 31.85 17.59 -9.99
C GLN A 26 31.62 18.43 -11.26
N ILE A 27 30.93 17.87 -12.26
CA ILE A 27 30.63 18.57 -13.53
C ILE A 27 29.58 19.66 -13.32
N PHE A 28 28.53 19.38 -12.56
CA PHE A 28 27.36 20.26 -12.48
C PHE A 28 27.38 21.23 -11.30
N LYS A 29 28.12 20.92 -10.22
CA LYS A 29 28.20 21.78 -9.02
C LYS A 29 28.63 23.22 -9.32
N PRO A 30 29.68 23.49 -10.12
CA PRO A 30 30.11 24.87 -10.39
C PRO A 30 29.06 25.70 -11.15
N ILE A 31 28.24 25.05 -11.98
CA ILE A 31 27.19 25.71 -12.78
C ILE A 31 25.96 26.02 -11.93
N LEU A 32 25.69 25.21 -10.90
CA LEU A 32 24.48 25.29 -10.08
C LEU A 32 24.66 26.10 -8.80
N ASP A 33 25.90 26.26 -8.35
CA ASP A 33 26.26 27.20 -7.29
C ASP A 33 26.33 28.66 -7.83
N ASP A 34 26.33 28.85 -9.16
CA ASP A 34 26.23 30.16 -9.84
C ASP A 34 24.87 30.29 -10.57
N LYS A 35 23.96 31.04 -9.95
CA LYS A 35 22.59 31.25 -10.46
C LYS A 35 22.56 31.83 -11.87
N GLU A 36 23.48 32.73 -12.23
CA GLU A 36 23.49 33.32 -13.57
C GLU A 36 24.02 32.34 -14.62
N ALA A 37 25.00 31.51 -14.27
CA ALA A 37 25.49 30.45 -15.15
C ALA A 37 24.42 29.37 -15.39
N TYR A 38 23.66 29.01 -14.35
CA TYR A 38 22.50 28.13 -14.46
C TYR A 38 21.44 28.72 -15.40
N ASP A 39 21.03 29.97 -15.18
CA ASP A 39 19.98 30.61 -15.99
C ASP A 39 20.42 30.75 -17.46
N ARG A 40 21.71 31.03 -17.73
CA ARG A 40 22.27 31.02 -19.09
C ARG A 40 22.22 29.64 -19.75
N LEU A 41 22.56 28.58 -19.01
CA LEU A 41 22.50 27.21 -19.53
C LEU A 41 21.06 26.78 -19.83
N MET A 42 20.12 27.04 -18.91
CA MET A 42 18.71 26.62 -19.04
C MET A 42 17.94 27.39 -20.12
N ASN A 43 18.47 28.52 -20.57
CA ASN A 43 17.96 29.33 -21.68
C ASN A 43 18.68 29.07 -23.02
N SER A 44 19.66 28.16 -23.03
CA SER A 44 20.36 27.73 -24.26
C SER A 44 19.63 26.56 -24.96
N PRO A 45 19.93 26.27 -26.24
CA PRO A 45 19.44 25.07 -26.91
C PRO A 45 19.76 23.77 -26.16
N ALA A 46 20.95 23.68 -25.56
CA ALA A 46 21.35 22.53 -24.75
C ALA A 46 20.50 22.40 -23.47
N GLY A 47 20.09 23.52 -22.86
CA GLY A 47 19.14 23.54 -21.74
C GLY A 47 17.73 23.15 -22.14
N ALA A 48 17.30 23.51 -23.35
CA ALA A 48 16.02 23.08 -23.92
C ALA A 48 15.99 21.57 -24.20
N ASP A 49 17.08 21.02 -24.74
CA ASP A 49 17.26 19.57 -24.93
C ASP A 49 17.31 18.82 -23.60
N LEU A 50 17.97 19.37 -22.58
CA LEU A 50 17.99 18.79 -21.24
C LEU A 50 16.59 18.77 -20.59
N LYS A 51 15.80 19.85 -20.73
CA LYS A 51 14.40 19.92 -20.27
C LYS A 51 13.48 18.97 -21.03
N LYS A 52 13.71 18.79 -22.33
CA LYS A 52 12.96 17.85 -23.17
C LYS A 52 13.28 16.42 -22.78
N TRP A 53 14.57 16.07 -22.69
CA TRP A 53 15.03 14.76 -22.24
C TRP A 53 14.53 14.42 -20.83
N ALA A 54 14.56 15.37 -19.89
CA ALA A 54 14.06 15.15 -18.53
C ALA A 54 12.54 14.85 -18.51
N ARG A 55 11.75 15.57 -19.32
CA ARG A 55 10.31 15.28 -19.49
C ARG A 55 10.07 13.92 -20.17
N ASP A 56 10.79 13.64 -21.24
CA ASP A 56 10.66 12.38 -21.98
C ASP A 56 11.10 11.19 -21.10
N TYR A 57 12.11 11.39 -20.25
CA TYR A 57 12.57 10.40 -19.27
C TYR A 57 11.56 10.20 -18.14
N ALA A 58 10.96 11.27 -17.59
CA ALA A 58 9.89 11.15 -16.60
C ALA A 58 8.68 10.39 -17.17
N HIS A 59 8.27 10.71 -18.41
CA HIS A 59 7.20 10.00 -19.12
C HIS A 59 7.55 8.54 -19.43
N LYS A 60 8.79 8.25 -19.81
CA LYS A 60 9.27 6.90 -20.10
C LYS A 60 9.37 6.05 -18.83
N ARG A 61 9.91 6.61 -17.74
CA ARG A 61 10.01 5.95 -16.44
C ARG A 61 8.63 5.73 -15.81
N ALA A 62 7.68 6.65 -16.00
CA ALA A 62 6.28 6.47 -15.64
C ALA A 62 5.64 5.27 -16.39
N ARG A 63 5.92 5.11 -17.69
CA ARG A 63 5.50 3.93 -18.46
C ARG A 63 6.21 2.63 -18.07
N GLU A 64 7.50 2.67 -17.76
CA GLU A 64 8.32 1.48 -17.44
C GLU A 64 8.13 0.99 -15.99
N LEU A 65 7.78 1.86 -15.05
CA LEU A 65 7.52 1.51 -13.64
C LEU A 65 6.05 1.21 -13.34
N GLY A 66 5.16 1.19 -14.33
CA GLY A 66 3.72 1.05 -14.09
C GLY A 66 3.12 2.23 -13.32
N ILE A 67 3.86 3.32 -13.11
CA ILE A 67 3.32 4.57 -12.55
C ILE A 67 2.54 5.26 -13.66
N THR A 68 1.33 4.77 -13.89
CA THR A 68 0.31 5.61 -14.50
C THR A 68 0.09 6.78 -13.54
N PHE A 69 0.64 7.97 -13.85
CA PHE A 69 -0.09 9.20 -13.54
C PHE A 69 -1.28 9.24 -14.48
N GLY A 70 -2.21 8.32 -14.24
CA GLY A 70 -3.40 8.11 -15.03
C GLY A 70 -4.56 8.80 -14.37
N SER A 71 -4.83 10.03 -14.78
CA SER A 71 -6.14 10.67 -14.63
C SER A 71 -6.47 11.12 -13.18
N PRO A 72 -7.48 11.99 -12.97
CA PRO A 72 -7.71 12.64 -11.67
C PRO A 72 -8.16 11.59 -10.64
N GLY A 73 -7.42 11.47 -9.55
CA GLY A 73 -7.61 10.44 -8.52
C GLY A 73 -6.37 10.38 -7.64
N ALA A 74 -5.57 9.32 -7.72
CA ALA A 74 -4.38 9.09 -6.88
C ALA A 74 -4.60 9.41 -5.39
N ASP A 75 -5.84 9.24 -4.93
CA ASP A 75 -6.31 9.67 -3.61
C ASP A 75 -6.80 8.50 -2.75
N ASN A 76 -6.59 7.28 -3.24
CA ASN A 76 -6.96 6.03 -2.58
C ASN A 76 -6.02 4.87 -3.01
N PRO A 77 -6.04 3.73 -2.29
CA PRO A 77 -5.15 2.59 -2.58
C PRO A 77 -5.40 1.89 -3.92
N ASP A 78 -6.63 1.95 -4.44
CA ASP A 78 -7.05 1.31 -5.69
C ASP A 78 -6.61 2.07 -6.96
N ASP A 79 -6.21 3.34 -6.84
CA ASP A 79 -5.62 4.12 -7.93
C ASP A 79 -4.11 3.84 -8.17
N ASN A 80 -3.46 3.03 -7.32
CA ASN A 80 -2.03 2.71 -7.44
C ASN A 80 -1.79 1.27 -7.92
N ASP A 81 -1.15 1.12 -9.09
CA ASP A 81 -0.68 -0.18 -9.59
C ASP A 81 0.48 -0.77 -8.75
N ASN A 82 1.15 0.06 -7.91
CA ASN A 82 2.28 -0.32 -7.07
C ASN A 82 1.90 -0.36 -5.58
N ILE A 83 1.61 -1.56 -5.09
CA ILE A 83 1.48 -1.82 -3.64
C ILE A 83 2.88 -1.75 -3.01
N GLY A 84 3.08 -0.85 -2.03
CA GLY A 84 4.26 -0.85 -1.14
C GLY A 84 5.35 0.21 -1.33
N GLU A 85 5.28 1.09 -2.33
CA GLU A 85 6.29 2.17 -2.50
C GLU A 85 5.98 3.42 -1.63
N ALA A 86 6.00 3.30 -0.30
CA ALA A 86 6.03 4.49 0.55
C ALA A 86 7.47 5.04 0.64
N LEU A 87 7.65 6.33 0.29
CA LEU A 87 8.94 7.04 0.31
C LEU A 87 9.26 7.70 1.66
N LEU A 88 8.53 7.35 2.73
CA LEU A 88 8.70 7.97 4.04
C LEU A 88 9.99 7.51 4.72
N ALA A 89 10.67 8.46 5.35
CA ALA A 89 11.71 8.15 6.32
C ALA A 89 11.05 7.45 7.52
N LEU A 90 11.60 6.31 7.92
CA LEU A 90 11.11 5.57 9.06
C LEU A 90 11.57 6.22 10.37
N PRO A 91 10.71 6.26 11.40
CA PRO A 91 11.03 6.91 12.65
C PRO A 91 12.12 6.13 13.41
N PRO A 92 13.08 6.83 14.05
CA PRO A 92 13.98 6.23 15.03
C PRO A 92 13.19 5.69 16.23
N GLN A 93 13.57 4.52 16.77
CA GLN A 93 12.85 3.86 17.86
C GLN A 93 13.68 3.65 19.14
N GLU A 94 14.86 4.26 19.26
CA GLU A 94 15.77 4.10 20.41
C GLU A 94 15.09 4.33 21.74
N ARG A 95 14.26 5.37 21.84
CA ARG A 95 13.53 5.69 23.07
C ARG A 95 12.48 4.63 23.40
N GLY A 96 11.71 4.19 22.40
CA GLY A 96 10.75 3.10 22.56
C GLY A 96 11.43 1.79 22.97
N LEU A 97 12.59 1.48 22.37
CA LEU A 97 13.40 0.32 22.74
C LEU A 97 13.90 0.42 24.18
N PHE A 98 14.37 1.58 24.62
CA PHE A 98 14.79 1.81 26.00
C PHE A 98 13.63 1.60 26.97
N LEU A 99 12.45 2.17 26.67
CA LEU A 99 11.26 2.03 27.53
C LEU A 99 10.78 0.57 27.59
N ALA A 100 10.77 -0.14 26.47
CA ALA A 100 10.41 -1.57 26.42
C ALA A 100 11.46 -2.47 27.10
N ALA A 101 12.73 -2.09 27.10
CA ALA A 101 13.79 -2.76 27.86
C ALA A 101 13.63 -2.52 29.37
N ALA A 102 13.35 -1.28 29.76
CA ALA A 102 13.09 -0.89 31.15
C ALA A 102 11.90 -1.67 31.73
N GLU A 103 10.78 -1.76 31.00
CA GLU A 103 9.60 -2.54 31.43
C GLU A 103 9.91 -4.03 31.68
N ARG A 104 10.97 -4.59 31.08
CA ARG A 104 11.40 -5.98 31.28
C ARG A 104 12.61 -6.14 32.21
N GLY A 105 13.16 -5.03 32.72
CA GLY A 105 14.41 -5.06 33.48
C GLY A 105 15.64 -5.49 32.66
N ASP A 106 15.64 -5.27 31.34
CA ASP A 106 16.77 -5.63 30.46
C ASP A 106 17.88 -4.57 30.53
N ALA A 107 18.74 -4.70 31.54
CA ALA A 107 19.85 -3.80 31.78
C ALA A 107 20.86 -3.75 30.62
N PHE A 108 21.02 -4.84 29.88
CA PHE A 108 21.94 -4.90 28.75
C PHE A 108 21.47 -4.00 27.61
N VAL A 109 20.21 -4.14 27.19
CA VAL A 109 19.66 -3.31 26.12
C VAL A 109 19.60 -1.83 26.53
N MET A 110 19.23 -1.54 27.78
CA MET A 110 19.25 -0.18 28.31
C MET A 110 20.64 0.45 28.25
N ASP A 111 21.67 -0.24 28.75
CA ASP A 111 23.05 0.25 28.74
C ASP A 111 23.58 0.41 27.31
N PHE A 112 23.29 -0.55 26.42
CA PHE A 112 23.69 -0.48 25.02
C PHE A 112 23.07 0.74 24.31
N ILE A 113 21.79 1.02 24.49
CA ILE A 113 21.14 2.18 23.86
C ILE A 113 21.76 3.50 24.35
N LEU A 114 22.10 3.60 25.63
CA LEU A 114 22.69 4.80 26.23
C LEU A 114 24.16 4.99 25.88
N SER A 115 24.92 3.90 25.73
CA SER A 115 26.38 3.92 25.59
C SER A 115 26.90 3.60 24.19
N ARG A 116 26.04 3.20 23.24
CA ARG A 116 26.50 2.76 21.91
C ARG A 116 27.37 3.82 21.22
N ASP A 117 28.46 3.34 20.65
CA ASP A 117 29.26 4.11 19.73
C ASP A 117 28.49 4.28 18.40
N ARG A 118 28.08 5.52 18.12
CA ARG A 118 27.32 5.87 16.91
C ARG A 118 28.17 5.84 15.65
N ASP A 119 29.49 5.88 15.77
CA ASP A 119 30.40 5.72 14.64
C ASP A 119 30.55 4.24 14.26
N ALA A 120 30.51 3.34 15.26
CA ALA A 120 30.57 1.89 15.05
C ALA A 120 29.22 1.28 14.61
N PHE A 121 28.11 1.85 15.08
CA PHE A 121 26.74 1.48 14.67
C PHE A 121 26.05 2.67 13.99
N PRO A 122 26.46 3.03 12.75
CA PRO A 122 25.95 4.20 12.06
C PRO A 122 24.52 3.92 11.56
N GLY A 123 23.52 4.53 12.20
CA GLY A 123 22.13 4.49 11.76
C GLY A 123 21.11 4.52 12.91
N PRO A 124 19.89 5.02 12.66
CA PRO A 124 18.81 4.90 13.63
C PRO A 124 18.35 3.45 13.76
N PHE A 125 17.83 3.05 14.92
CA PHE A 125 17.11 1.79 15.06
C PHE A 125 15.66 1.95 14.58
N ASP A 126 15.49 1.97 13.26
CA ASP A 126 14.17 1.99 12.62
C ASP A 126 13.55 0.57 12.50
N PRO A 127 12.24 0.44 12.16
CA PRO A 127 11.58 -0.87 12.06
C PRO A 127 12.22 -1.84 11.05
N GLU A 128 12.81 -1.33 9.97
CA GLU A 128 13.50 -2.13 8.95
C GLU A 128 14.81 -2.71 9.51
N THR A 129 15.60 -1.87 10.16
CA THR A 129 16.87 -2.25 10.79
C THR A 129 16.64 -3.30 11.86
N LEU A 130 15.61 -3.14 12.70
CA LEU A 130 15.25 -4.13 13.72
C LEU A 130 14.75 -5.44 13.10
N GLY A 131 13.99 -5.37 12.00
CA GLY A 131 13.59 -6.53 11.22
C GLY A 131 14.77 -7.29 10.62
N ALA A 132 15.75 -6.58 10.07
CA ALA A 132 16.99 -7.15 9.55
C ALA A 132 17.83 -7.80 10.67
N TYR A 133 17.93 -7.16 11.84
CA TYR A 133 18.64 -7.74 12.99
C TYR A 133 17.97 -9.03 13.46
N ARG A 134 16.64 -9.08 13.41
CA ARG A 134 15.85 -10.29 13.71
C ARG A 134 16.12 -11.39 12.70
N SER A 135 16.07 -11.06 11.41
CA SER A 135 16.39 -12.00 10.31
C SER A 135 17.79 -12.60 10.49
N ALA A 136 18.79 -11.76 10.79
CA ALA A 136 20.17 -12.18 11.03
C ALA A 136 20.31 -13.07 12.28
N SER A 137 19.55 -12.76 13.34
CA SER A 137 19.51 -13.58 14.55
C SER A 137 18.93 -14.98 14.29
N LEU A 138 17.92 -15.10 13.43
CA LEU A 138 17.29 -16.37 13.07
C LEU A 138 18.15 -17.21 12.11
N SER A 139 18.92 -16.57 11.22
CA SER A 139 19.76 -17.26 10.23
C SER A 139 21.14 -17.65 10.75
N GLY A 140 21.56 -17.11 11.90
CA GLY A 140 22.90 -17.32 12.46
C GLY A 140 24.00 -16.59 11.69
N GLU A 141 23.66 -15.47 11.06
CA GLU A 141 24.56 -14.69 10.20
C GLU A 141 25.85 -14.25 10.92
N THR A 142 26.95 -14.15 10.17
CA THR A 142 28.27 -13.76 10.67
C THR A 142 28.64 -12.37 10.17
N ALA A 143 29.14 -11.50 11.05
CA ALA A 143 29.67 -10.20 10.68
C ALA A 143 31.17 -10.27 10.33
N GLU A 144 31.60 -9.52 9.31
CA GLU A 144 33.02 -9.28 9.04
C GLU A 144 33.48 -8.01 9.73
N PHE A 145 34.46 -8.12 10.62
CA PHE A 145 35.07 -6.96 11.29
C PHE A 145 36.29 -6.48 10.51
N SER A 146 36.31 -5.19 10.19
CA SER A 146 37.42 -4.52 9.50
C SER A 146 38.65 -4.25 10.37
N ALA A 147 38.50 -4.33 11.70
CA ALA A 147 39.58 -4.10 12.66
C ALA A 147 40.50 -5.35 12.83
N PRO A 148 41.81 -5.17 13.09
CA PRO A 148 42.75 -6.27 13.28
C PRO A 148 42.58 -6.89 14.68
N PHE A 149 41.55 -7.71 14.85
CA PHE A 149 41.33 -8.50 16.06
C PHE A 149 42.11 -9.82 16.02
N SER A 150 42.63 -10.26 17.18
CA SER A 150 43.07 -11.65 17.38
C SER A 150 41.90 -12.62 17.19
N ARG A 151 42.16 -13.92 17.07
CA ARG A 151 41.09 -14.92 16.94
C ARG A 151 40.15 -14.89 18.14
N GLU A 152 40.70 -14.83 19.35
CA GLU A 152 39.95 -14.76 20.61
C GLU A 152 39.12 -13.48 20.71
N GLN A 153 39.67 -12.35 20.24
CA GLN A 153 38.94 -11.09 20.17
C GLN A 153 37.81 -11.14 19.15
N LYS A 154 38.01 -11.77 17.98
CA LYS A 154 36.95 -11.98 16.99
C LYS A 154 35.82 -12.85 17.54
N ASP A 155 36.18 -13.94 18.21
CA ASP A 155 35.20 -14.85 18.81
C ASP A 155 34.38 -14.13 19.89
N ALA A 156 35.02 -13.35 20.77
CA ALA A 156 34.34 -12.56 21.80
C ALA A 156 33.45 -11.45 21.21
N VAL A 157 33.92 -10.72 20.19
CA VAL A 157 33.13 -9.68 19.54
C VAL A 157 31.95 -10.29 18.76
N MET A 158 32.12 -11.46 18.13
CA MET A 158 31.02 -12.20 17.50
C MET A 158 29.97 -12.67 18.51
N GLU A 159 30.38 -13.11 19.69
CA GLU A 159 29.46 -13.49 20.77
C GLU A 159 28.64 -12.28 21.24
N ILE A 160 29.31 -11.15 21.50
CA ILE A 160 28.65 -9.89 21.85
C ILE A 160 27.71 -9.45 20.74
N TYR A 161 28.14 -9.48 19.48
CA TYR A 161 27.32 -9.10 18.33
C TYR A 161 26.06 -9.98 18.21
N ARG A 162 26.19 -11.29 18.37
CA ARG A 162 25.03 -12.21 18.36
C ARG A 162 24.09 -11.95 19.51
N GLU A 163 24.60 -11.67 20.71
CA GLU A 163 23.74 -11.32 21.83
C GLU A 163 23.08 -9.94 21.65
N ILE A 164 23.75 -8.96 21.04
CA ILE A 164 23.12 -7.69 20.61
C ILE A 164 21.98 -7.96 19.64
N LEU A 165 22.23 -8.73 18.56
CA LEU A 165 21.18 -9.07 17.59
C LEU A 165 20.00 -9.76 18.28
N LYS A 166 20.27 -10.73 19.15
CA LYS A 166 19.25 -11.53 19.82
C LYS A 166 18.45 -10.74 20.85
N THR A 167 19.07 -9.88 21.64
CA THR A 167 18.40 -9.11 22.70
C THR A 167 17.69 -7.88 22.12
N LEU A 168 18.37 -7.12 21.27
CA LEU A 168 17.80 -5.91 20.66
C LEU A 168 16.66 -6.25 19.69
N ALA A 169 16.79 -7.28 18.85
CA ALA A 169 15.74 -7.64 17.89
C ALA A 169 14.51 -8.31 18.53
N ARG A 170 14.61 -8.77 19.78
CA ARG A 170 13.50 -9.30 20.58
C ARG A 170 12.91 -8.25 21.53
N THR A 171 13.49 -7.05 21.55
CA THR A 171 12.98 -5.95 22.36
C THR A 171 11.60 -5.47 21.85
N PRO A 172 11.37 -5.27 20.54
CA PRO A 172 10.04 -4.95 20.01
C PRO A 172 8.97 -5.97 20.37
N ARG A 173 7.80 -5.49 20.83
CA ARG A 173 6.61 -6.32 21.08
C ARG A 173 5.61 -6.27 19.93
N VAL A 174 5.86 -5.41 18.95
CA VAL A 174 5.04 -5.23 17.75
C VAL A 174 5.81 -5.77 16.54
N ALA A 175 5.18 -6.68 15.81
CA ALA A 175 5.60 -7.05 14.46
C ALA A 175 4.74 -6.31 13.44
N ILE A 176 5.33 -5.83 12.36
CA ILE A 176 4.61 -5.34 11.18
C ILE A 176 4.97 -6.27 10.02
N LEU A 177 3.98 -6.91 9.42
CA LEU A 177 4.22 -7.79 8.28
C LEU A 177 4.86 -6.99 7.13
N SER A 178 6.01 -7.43 6.62
CA SER A 178 6.82 -6.67 5.67
C SER A 178 6.35 -6.85 4.21
N SER A 179 5.05 -6.71 3.98
CA SER A 179 4.40 -6.72 2.67
C SER A 179 3.27 -5.68 2.65
N GLY A 180 2.68 -5.41 1.48
CA GLY A 180 1.66 -4.37 1.38
C GLY A 180 2.24 -2.98 1.68
N TYR A 181 1.46 -2.14 2.37
CA TYR A 181 1.87 -0.79 2.78
C TYR A 181 2.63 -0.75 4.13
N ALA A 182 3.48 -1.76 4.39
CA ALA A 182 4.25 -1.91 5.64
C ALA A 182 5.03 -0.67 6.07
N ARG A 183 5.69 0.03 5.13
CA ARG A 183 6.41 1.27 5.41
C ARG A 183 5.51 2.40 5.90
N GLY A 184 4.27 2.45 5.40
CA GLY A 184 3.25 3.38 5.87
C GLY A 184 2.85 3.12 7.31
N ALA A 185 2.59 1.85 7.65
CA ALA A 185 2.29 1.43 9.02
C ALA A 185 3.48 1.68 9.96
N ALA A 186 4.70 1.36 9.50
CA ALA A 186 5.94 1.60 10.23
C ALA A 186 6.20 3.09 10.47
N ALA A 187 5.86 3.96 9.51
CA ALA A 187 5.98 5.41 9.68
C ALA A 187 5.01 5.97 10.74
N LEU A 188 3.88 5.30 11.00
CA LEU A 188 2.92 5.69 12.04
C LEU A 188 3.35 5.32 13.47
N MET A 189 4.37 4.48 13.65
CA MET A 189 4.82 4.00 14.98
C MET A 189 5.53 5.05 15.87
N GLY A 190 5.74 6.28 15.36
CA GLY A 190 6.75 7.24 15.85
C GLY A 190 6.56 7.87 17.24
N GLY A 191 6.55 7.09 18.34
CA GLY A 191 6.62 7.69 19.68
C GLY A 191 7.02 6.77 20.84
N ALA A 192 6.24 5.72 21.13
CA ALA A 192 6.37 5.03 22.42
C ALA A 192 6.60 3.52 22.34
N GLU A 193 6.16 2.87 21.27
CA GLU A 193 6.17 1.40 21.16
C GLU A 193 7.09 0.98 20.02
N PRO A 194 8.17 0.21 20.30
CA PRO A 194 9.05 -0.26 19.27
C PRO A 194 8.42 -1.40 18.46
N ALA A 195 8.54 -1.32 17.14
CA ALA A 195 8.14 -2.32 16.17
C ALA A 195 9.30 -2.82 15.31
N ALA A 196 9.18 -4.04 14.81
CA ALA A 196 10.09 -4.59 13.80
C ALA A 196 9.28 -5.03 12.57
N LEU A 197 9.85 -4.82 11.37
CA LEU A 197 9.32 -5.46 10.18
C LEU A 197 9.61 -6.97 10.24
N LEU A 198 8.58 -7.77 9.99
CA LEU A 198 8.65 -9.23 10.00
C LEU A 198 8.33 -9.76 8.61
N ARG A 199 9.22 -10.58 8.04
CA ARG A 199 8.95 -11.19 6.74
C ARG A 199 7.89 -12.28 6.87
N PRO A 200 6.92 -12.37 5.94
CA PRO A 200 5.87 -13.39 6.01
C PRO A 200 6.39 -14.83 6.15
N GLU A 201 7.53 -15.15 5.55
CA GLU A 201 8.18 -16.47 5.61
C GLU A 201 8.77 -16.78 6.99
N GLU A 202 9.05 -15.76 7.80
CA GLU A 202 9.61 -15.89 9.14
C GLU A 202 8.52 -16.04 10.21
N ALA A 203 7.27 -15.66 9.90
CA ALA A 203 6.16 -15.66 10.83
C ALA A 203 6.01 -16.98 11.63
N PRO A 204 6.10 -18.18 11.02
CA PRO A 204 5.98 -19.44 11.76
C PRO A 204 7.02 -19.67 12.85
N ARG A 205 8.17 -18.99 12.82
CA ARG A 205 9.25 -19.16 13.81
C ARG A 205 9.42 -17.94 14.72
N ALA A 206 8.86 -16.81 14.33
CA ALA A 206 9.16 -15.53 14.94
C ALA A 206 7.96 -14.90 15.67
N LEU A 207 6.71 -15.25 15.33
CA LEU A 207 5.53 -14.57 15.87
C LEU A 207 5.40 -14.70 17.40
N ALA A 208 5.83 -15.83 17.97
CA ALA A 208 5.71 -16.11 19.41
C ALA A 208 6.48 -15.13 20.32
N ASP A 209 7.45 -14.36 19.80
CA ASP A 209 8.14 -13.35 20.60
C ASP A 209 7.38 -12.02 20.68
N PHE A 210 6.34 -11.84 19.86
CA PHE A 210 5.57 -10.61 19.80
C PHE A 210 4.29 -10.70 20.61
N ARG A 211 3.65 -9.54 20.83
CA ARG A 211 2.33 -9.44 21.45
C ARG A 211 1.29 -8.90 20.48
N LEU A 212 1.71 -8.06 19.55
CA LEU A 212 0.89 -7.50 18.50
C LEU A 212 1.52 -7.79 17.14
N LEU A 213 0.75 -8.39 16.23
CA LEU A 213 1.05 -8.43 14.80
C LEU A 213 0.16 -7.42 14.09
N ILE A 214 0.77 -6.47 13.41
CA ILE A 214 0.12 -5.54 12.49
C ILE A 214 0.27 -6.10 11.07
N ILE A 215 -0.86 -6.26 10.38
CA ILE A 215 -0.96 -6.66 8.98
C ILE A 215 -1.37 -5.40 8.19
N PRO A 216 -0.43 -4.77 7.47
CA PRO A 216 -0.70 -3.58 6.68
C PRO A 216 -1.75 -3.81 5.58
N SER A 217 -2.22 -2.72 5.01
CA SER A 217 -3.11 -2.74 3.88
C SER A 217 -2.46 -3.43 2.67
N GLY A 218 -3.22 -4.30 2.00
CA GLY A 218 -2.75 -5.11 0.85
C GLY A 218 -1.67 -6.15 1.17
N SER A 219 -1.34 -6.36 2.45
CA SER A 219 -0.26 -7.27 2.88
C SER A 219 -0.58 -8.74 2.61
N LEU A 220 -1.87 -9.12 2.58
CA LEU A 220 -2.33 -10.49 2.37
C LEU A 220 -2.53 -10.87 0.90
N SER A 221 -2.51 -9.92 -0.04
CA SER A 221 -2.79 -10.19 -1.46
C SER A 221 -1.83 -11.21 -2.09
N ASP A 222 -0.56 -11.20 -1.68
CA ASP A 222 0.44 -12.18 -2.15
C ASP A 222 0.47 -13.46 -1.30
N TRP A 223 -0.20 -13.45 -0.14
CA TRP A 223 -0.03 -14.46 0.90
C TRP A 223 -1.29 -15.23 1.26
N TYR A 224 -2.44 -14.91 0.65
CA TYR A 224 -3.73 -15.50 1.04
C TYR A 224 -3.85 -17.01 0.77
N LEU A 225 -2.98 -17.57 -0.06
CA LEU A 225 -2.88 -19.02 -0.32
C LEU A 225 -1.80 -19.71 0.54
N SER A 226 -1.12 -18.97 1.42
CA SER A 226 -0.04 -19.51 2.26
C SER A 226 -0.61 -20.17 3.52
N GLU A 227 -0.76 -21.50 3.47
CA GLU A 227 -1.20 -22.29 4.63
C GLU A 227 -0.25 -22.14 5.84
N SER A 228 1.07 -21.96 5.60
CA SER A 228 2.02 -21.76 6.69
C SER A 228 1.83 -20.43 7.41
N LEU A 229 1.53 -19.35 6.66
CA LEU A 229 1.26 -18.05 7.28
C LEU A 229 -0.06 -18.09 8.05
N LYS A 230 -1.10 -18.70 7.44
CA LYS A 230 -2.41 -18.89 8.07
C LYS A 230 -2.29 -19.65 9.39
N ALA A 231 -1.57 -20.78 9.40
CA ALA A 231 -1.34 -21.57 10.60
C ALA A 231 -0.55 -20.79 11.67
N ALA A 232 0.47 -20.03 11.28
CA ALA A 232 1.26 -19.22 12.20
C ALA A 232 0.43 -18.10 12.86
N ILE A 233 -0.47 -17.45 12.10
CA ILE A 233 -1.38 -16.43 12.64
C ILE A 233 -2.41 -17.07 13.59
N ASP A 234 -2.98 -18.22 13.22
CA ASP A 234 -3.93 -18.96 14.06
C ASP A 234 -3.31 -19.39 15.40
N GLU A 235 -2.10 -19.97 15.37
CA GLU A 235 -1.34 -20.36 16.57
C GLU A 235 -0.98 -19.13 17.43
N PHE A 236 -0.53 -18.06 16.80
CA PHE A 236 -0.17 -16.82 17.48
C PHE A 236 -1.35 -16.23 18.25
N VAL A 237 -2.51 -16.10 17.61
CA VAL A 237 -3.70 -15.53 18.26
C VAL A 237 -4.25 -16.49 19.30
N SER A 238 -4.38 -17.78 18.99
CA SER A 238 -4.92 -18.76 19.94
C SER A 238 -4.09 -18.87 21.22
N SER A 239 -2.78 -18.58 21.16
CA SER A 239 -1.85 -18.56 22.30
C SER A 239 -1.74 -17.21 23.02
N GLY A 240 -2.64 -16.26 22.76
CA GLY A 240 -2.69 -14.96 23.46
C GLY A 240 -2.08 -13.79 22.70
N GLY A 241 -1.68 -13.97 21.44
CA GLY A 241 -1.27 -12.88 20.55
C GLY A 241 -2.46 -12.02 20.10
N THR A 242 -2.19 -10.78 19.75
CA THR A 242 -3.18 -9.86 19.16
C THR A 242 -2.85 -9.58 17.71
N VAL A 243 -3.83 -9.69 16.82
CA VAL A 243 -3.69 -9.29 15.41
C VAL A 243 -4.47 -8.01 15.16
N LEU A 244 -3.84 -7.06 14.49
CA LEU A 244 -4.45 -5.88 13.90
C LEU A 244 -4.26 -5.93 12.38
N ALA A 245 -5.33 -6.09 11.60
CA ALA A 245 -5.25 -6.06 10.14
C ALA A 245 -5.99 -4.85 9.56
N PHE A 246 -5.34 -4.13 8.66
CA PHE A 246 -5.91 -3.00 7.91
C PHE A 246 -6.55 -3.47 6.58
N SER A 247 -6.96 -2.51 5.74
CA SER A 247 -7.73 -2.81 4.52
C SER A 247 -6.97 -3.71 3.53
N GLN A 248 -7.55 -4.84 3.17
CA GLN A 248 -6.97 -5.72 2.14
C GLN A 248 -7.55 -5.41 0.77
N GLN A 249 -6.87 -5.84 -0.29
CA GLN A 249 -7.27 -5.51 -1.65
C GLN A 249 -8.62 -6.16 -1.99
N LEU A 250 -8.79 -7.42 -1.59
CA LEU A 250 -9.97 -8.23 -1.85
C LEU A 250 -10.48 -8.90 -0.57
N GLY A 251 -11.79 -9.06 -0.46
CA GLY A 251 -12.48 -9.70 0.66
C GLY A 251 -11.99 -11.12 0.94
N LYS A 252 -11.67 -11.88 -0.10
CA LYS A 252 -11.13 -13.24 0.02
C LYS A 252 -9.82 -13.32 0.79
N GLU A 253 -9.05 -12.22 0.85
CA GLU A 253 -7.73 -12.19 1.51
C GLU A 253 -7.86 -12.23 3.04
N TYR A 254 -9.02 -11.79 3.57
CA TYR A 254 -9.32 -11.93 5.00
C TYR A 254 -9.47 -13.40 5.45
N SER A 255 -9.56 -14.36 4.52
CA SER A 255 -9.61 -15.80 4.84
C SER A 255 -8.32 -16.38 5.46
N VAL A 256 -7.23 -15.61 5.46
CA VAL A 256 -6.00 -15.91 6.22
C VAL A 256 -6.21 -15.74 7.72
N LEU A 257 -7.15 -14.89 8.12
CA LEU A 257 -7.38 -14.52 9.51
C LEU A 257 -8.36 -15.52 10.16
N PRO A 258 -8.18 -15.85 11.44
CA PRO A 258 -9.09 -16.73 12.16
C PRO A 258 -10.48 -16.09 12.35
N GLY A 259 -11.53 -16.91 12.48
CA GLY A 259 -12.90 -16.43 12.77
C GLY A 259 -13.84 -16.34 11.55
N ASN A 260 -13.46 -16.90 10.39
CA ASN A 260 -14.32 -16.96 9.19
C ASN A 260 -14.89 -15.59 8.79
N VAL A 261 -14.01 -14.61 8.62
CA VAL A 261 -14.41 -13.25 8.25
C VAL A 261 -14.59 -13.15 6.74
N ASN A 262 -15.69 -12.52 6.35
CA ASN A 262 -15.96 -12.09 4.99
C ASN A 262 -16.06 -10.57 4.97
N ALA A 263 -15.45 -9.94 3.97
CA ALA A 263 -15.40 -8.50 3.85
C ALA A 263 -15.43 -8.11 2.37
N LEU A 264 -15.49 -6.82 2.10
CA LEU A 264 -15.07 -6.25 0.84
C LEU A 264 -13.76 -5.51 1.06
N GLY A 265 -12.79 -5.76 0.18
CA GLY A 265 -11.54 -5.02 0.15
C GLY A 265 -11.64 -3.70 -0.61
N PHE A 266 -10.55 -2.93 -0.62
CA PHE A 266 -10.52 -1.63 -1.29
C PHE A 266 -10.71 -1.70 -2.81
N ALA A 267 -10.47 -2.85 -3.46
CA ALA A 267 -10.76 -3.03 -4.88
C ALA A 267 -12.20 -3.50 -5.19
N GLU A 268 -13.03 -3.71 -4.16
CA GLU A 268 -14.42 -4.20 -4.29
C GLU A 268 -15.47 -3.20 -3.76
N ASP A 269 -15.04 -2.24 -2.92
CA ASP A 269 -15.85 -1.14 -2.39
C ASP A 269 -15.50 0.19 -3.07
N GLN A 270 -15.98 1.30 -2.54
CA GLN A 270 -15.66 2.65 -2.98
C GLN A 270 -15.01 3.41 -1.83
N SER A 271 -13.81 3.92 -2.07
CA SER A 271 -13.03 4.72 -1.13
C SER A 271 -13.79 5.98 -0.69
N CYS A 272 -13.69 6.29 0.58
CA CYS A 272 -14.26 7.49 1.19
C CYS A 272 -13.21 8.12 2.11
N GLN A 273 -12.99 9.43 1.94
CA GLN A 273 -12.09 10.23 2.74
C GLN A 273 -12.87 11.17 3.66
N TYR A 274 -12.31 11.47 4.84
CA TYR A 274 -12.85 12.39 5.86
C TYR A 274 -14.23 12.03 6.41
N ALA A 275 -14.43 12.13 7.73
CA ALA A 275 -15.66 11.76 8.43
C ALA A 275 -16.37 10.49 7.90
N SER A 276 -15.60 9.52 7.39
CA SER A 276 -16.15 8.39 6.62
C SER A 276 -16.47 7.18 7.49
N ALA A 277 -16.05 7.23 8.76
CA ALA A 277 -16.36 6.26 9.79
C ALA A 277 -16.92 6.96 11.03
N ARG A 278 -17.82 6.27 11.74
CA ARG A 278 -18.45 6.68 12.99
C ARG A 278 -18.00 5.75 14.11
N ILE A 279 -17.60 6.32 15.24
CA ILE A 279 -17.28 5.59 16.46
C ILE A 279 -18.57 4.99 17.05
N SER A 280 -18.56 3.67 17.25
CA SER A 280 -19.68 2.90 17.80
C SER A 280 -19.33 2.18 19.11
N SER A 281 -18.08 2.28 19.57
CA SER A 281 -17.57 1.64 20.79
C SER A 281 -16.87 2.65 21.71
N GLY A 282 -16.85 2.34 23.02
CA GLY A 282 -16.06 3.03 24.02
C GLY A 282 -14.62 2.50 24.20
N ALA A 283 -14.09 1.73 23.24
CA ALA A 283 -12.75 1.14 23.32
C ALA A 283 -11.66 2.18 23.59
N GLY A 284 -10.67 1.82 24.41
CA GLY A 284 -9.54 2.69 24.77
C GLY A 284 -8.68 3.13 23.58
N ALA A 285 -8.83 2.49 22.42
CA ALA A 285 -8.22 2.92 21.18
C ALA A 285 -8.65 4.34 20.73
N PHE A 286 -9.81 4.83 21.20
CA PHE A 286 -10.35 6.14 20.83
C PHE A 286 -10.06 7.26 21.83
N CYS A 287 -9.11 7.07 22.77
CA CYS A 287 -8.86 8.05 23.85
C CYS A 287 -8.59 9.48 23.34
N SER A 288 -7.90 9.64 22.21
CA SER A 288 -7.63 10.98 21.65
C SER A 288 -8.73 11.55 20.77
N MET A 289 -9.82 10.80 20.54
CA MET A 289 -10.92 11.26 19.70
C MET A 289 -11.87 12.14 20.52
N ASN A 290 -12.30 13.26 19.94
CA ASN A 290 -13.24 14.20 20.56
C ASN A 290 -14.53 14.40 19.73
N THR A 291 -14.68 13.65 18.64
CA THR A 291 -15.78 13.73 17.69
C THR A 291 -16.32 12.33 17.36
N PRO A 292 -17.65 12.17 17.14
CA PRO A 292 -18.25 10.89 16.75
C PRO A 292 -17.82 10.37 15.37
N THR A 293 -17.40 11.26 14.48
CA THR A 293 -16.99 10.94 13.11
C THR A 293 -15.62 11.54 12.81
N PRO A 294 -14.53 10.96 13.33
CA PRO A 294 -13.18 11.41 13.03
C PRO A 294 -12.88 11.32 11.54
N ASP A 295 -11.85 12.04 11.10
CA ASP A 295 -11.38 12.04 9.72
C ASP A 295 -10.57 10.80 9.40
N PHE A 296 -11.25 9.66 9.31
CA PHE A 296 -10.67 8.39 8.90
C PHE A 296 -10.93 8.14 7.42
N ASN A 297 -9.89 7.66 6.74
CA ASN A 297 -9.97 7.17 5.37
C ASN A 297 -10.34 5.68 5.38
N VAL A 298 -11.43 5.31 4.70
CA VAL A 298 -12.01 3.96 4.74
C VAL A 298 -12.34 3.47 3.33
N ASP A 299 -12.00 2.21 3.08
CA ASP A 299 -12.37 1.53 1.85
C ASP A 299 -12.55 0.04 2.12
N GLY A 300 -13.78 -0.43 1.95
CA GLY A 300 -14.23 -1.75 2.37
C GLY A 300 -15.13 -1.71 3.60
N TYR A 301 -15.80 -2.83 3.85
CA TYR A 301 -16.57 -3.09 5.08
C TYR A 301 -16.75 -4.60 5.28
N PHE A 302 -17.06 -4.98 6.52
CA PHE A 302 -17.25 -6.39 6.90
C PHE A 302 -18.68 -6.85 6.61
N LEU A 303 -18.76 -8.05 6.04
CA LEU A 303 -19.97 -8.70 5.55
C LEU A 303 -20.46 -9.78 6.51
N ASP A 304 -19.53 -10.65 6.94
CA ASP A 304 -19.75 -11.74 7.89
C ASP A 304 -18.57 -11.76 8.85
N TYR A 305 -18.85 -11.94 10.14
CA TYR A 305 -17.87 -11.95 11.22
C TYR A 305 -18.44 -12.69 12.45
N PRO A 306 -17.59 -13.12 13.40
CA PRO A 306 -18.05 -13.84 14.58
C PRO A 306 -19.12 -13.08 15.37
N LEU A 307 -20.09 -13.81 15.95
CA LEU A 307 -21.24 -13.22 16.65
C LEU A 307 -20.83 -12.42 17.90
N GLU A 308 -19.75 -12.85 18.54
CA GLU A 308 -19.12 -12.23 19.70
C GLU A 308 -18.32 -10.95 19.38
N SER A 309 -18.29 -10.54 18.10
CA SER A 309 -17.56 -9.34 17.69
C SER A 309 -18.19 -8.08 18.24
N GLU A 310 -17.35 -7.19 18.74
CA GLU A 310 -17.69 -5.80 19.01
C GLU A 310 -17.41 -4.96 17.75
N VAL A 311 -18.40 -4.17 17.30
CA VAL A 311 -18.23 -3.22 16.20
C VAL A 311 -17.69 -1.91 16.76
N TRP A 312 -16.45 -1.57 16.41
CA TRP A 312 -15.80 -0.34 16.88
C TRP A 312 -16.09 0.85 15.97
N LEU A 313 -16.09 0.62 14.65
CA LEU A 313 -16.40 1.64 13.65
C LEU A 313 -17.44 1.14 12.65
N THR A 314 -18.35 2.03 12.27
CA THR A 314 -19.28 1.83 11.14
C THR A 314 -19.07 2.90 10.09
N ARG A 315 -19.20 2.55 8.81
CA ARG A 315 -19.18 3.53 7.71
C ARG A 315 -20.34 4.50 7.84
N THR A 316 -20.08 5.80 7.64
CA THR A 316 -21.16 6.80 7.62
C THR A 316 -22.05 6.70 6.40
N LYS A 317 -21.54 6.13 5.30
CA LYS A 317 -22.25 6.00 4.01
C LYS A 317 -23.38 4.95 4.01
N ASN A 318 -23.17 3.82 4.68
CA ASN A 318 -24.05 2.65 4.59
C ASN A 318 -24.23 1.89 5.92
N ASP A 319 -23.73 2.45 7.02
CA ASP A 319 -23.77 1.89 8.38
C ASP A 319 -23.15 0.50 8.51
N GLN A 320 -22.34 0.03 7.55
CA GLN A 320 -21.67 -1.27 7.66
C GLN A 320 -20.44 -1.19 8.56
N PRO A 321 -20.13 -2.25 9.33
CA PRO A 321 -18.90 -2.27 10.13
C PRO A 321 -17.66 -2.10 9.26
N CYS A 322 -16.80 -1.15 9.62
CA CYS A 322 -15.48 -0.96 9.01
C CYS A 322 -14.34 -1.19 10.02
N MET A 323 -14.67 -1.43 11.29
CA MET A 323 -13.71 -1.95 12.26
C MET A 323 -14.42 -2.82 13.29
N ILE A 324 -13.91 -4.03 13.51
CA ILE A 324 -14.45 -5.02 14.44
C ILE A 324 -13.34 -5.60 15.31
N SER A 325 -13.71 -6.06 16.50
CA SER A 325 -12.82 -6.74 17.44
C SER A 325 -13.52 -7.96 18.02
N TYR A 326 -12.86 -9.12 18.04
CA TYR A 326 -13.38 -10.34 18.67
C TYR A 326 -12.28 -11.15 19.36
N PRO A 327 -12.61 -11.89 20.44
CA PRO A 327 -11.69 -12.85 21.04
C PRO A 327 -11.50 -14.07 20.12
N TYR A 328 -10.31 -14.67 20.15
CA TYR A 328 -10.05 -15.95 19.49
C TYR A 328 -8.99 -16.74 20.26
N GLY A 329 -9.36 -17.90 20.81
CA GLY A 329 -8.54 -18.59 21.80
C GLY A 329 -8.25 -17.70 23.00
N GLU A 330 -6.99 -17.60 23.41
CA GLU A 330 -6.56 -16.69 24.50
C GLU A 330 -6.26 -15.27 24.01
N GLY A 331 -6.29 -15.02 22.69
CA GLY A 331 -5.92 -13.76 22.08
C GLY A 331 -7.09 -12.95 21.53
N ARG A 332 -6.76 -11.98 20.68
CA ARG A 332 -7.71 -11.03 20.10
C ARG A 332 -7.41 -10.79 18.62
N VAL A 333 -8.47 -10.66 17.83
CA VAL A 333 -8.39 -10.20 16.45
C VAL A 333 -9.10 -8.87 16.32
N VAL A 334 -8.42 -7.89 15.75
CA VAL A 334 -8.95 -6.56 15.42
C VAL A 334 -8.79 -6.35 13.92
N LEU A 335 -9.90 -6.20 13.22
CA LEU A 335 -9.92 -6.04 11.76
C LEU A 335 -10.47 -4.67 11.41
N SER A 336 -9.85 -4.04 10.43
CA SER A 336 -10.20 -2.72 9.95
C SER A 336 -10.16 -2.67 8.43
N THR A 337 -11.07 -1.90 7.84
CA THR A 337 -11.03 -1.50 6.42
C THR A 337 -10.56 -0.05 6.26
N LEU A 338 -9.95 0.52 7.30
CA LEU A 338 -9.20 1.77 7.19
C LEU A 338 -7.88 1.52 6.46
N TYR A 339 -7.46 2.49 5.63
CA TYR A 339 -6.20 2.43 4.87
C TYR A 339 -5.21 3.52 5.30
N MET A 340 -5.16 3.83 6.60
CA MET A 340 -4.36 4.93 7.15
C MET A 340 -2.84 4.78 6.93
N ASP A 341 -2.35 3.55 6.79
CA ASP A 341 -0.97 3.25 6.45
C ASP A 341 -0.64 3.64 5.00
N TRP A 342 -1.52 3.31 4.05
CA TRP A 342 -1.44 3.84 2.69
C TRP A 342 -1.50 5.37 2.68
N ALA A 343 -2.46 5.95 3.41
CA ALA A 343 -2.65 7.39 3.47
C ALA A 343 -1.41 8.09 4.04
N ALA A 344 -0.80 7.52 5.09
CA ALA A 344 0.46 8.01 5.62
C ALA A 344 1.55 7.99 4.54
N GLY A 345 1.77 6.85 3.89
CA GLY A 345 2.79 6.67 2.84
C GLY A 345 2.64 7.60 1.63
N ASN A 346 1.42 8.04 1.34
CA ASN A 346 1.08 8.92 0.21
C ASN A 346 0.80 10.37 0.62
N HIS A 347 1.15 10.77 1.85
CA HIS A 347 0.95 12.13 2.38
C HIS A 347 -0.52 12.60 2.45
N GLN A 348 -1.45 11.66 2.60
CA GLN A 348 -2.89 11.90 2.78
C GLN A 348 -3.39 11.56 4.19
N GLY A 349 -2.49 11.09 5.07
CA GLY A 349 -2.81 10.75 6.44
C GLY A 349 -3.31 11.94 7.26
N THR A 350 -4.41 11.76 7.98
CA THR A 350 -5.03 12.82 8.78
C THR A 350 -4.42 12.91 10.19
N ALA A 351 -4.68 14.00 10.91
CA ALA A 351 -4.29 14.11 12.31
C ALA A 351 -5.03 13.08 13.20
N HIS A 352 -6.31 12.83 12.90
CA HIS A 352 -7.12 11.82 13.59
C HIS A 352 -6.54 10.42 13.40
N GLU A 353 -6.12 10.04 12.20
CA GLU A 353 -5.51 8.75 11.92
C GLU A 353 -4.19 8.55 12.69
N ARG A 354 -3.32 9.57 12.74
CA ARG A 354 -2.07 9.49 13.51
C ARG A 354 -2.33 9.28 15.01
N LEU A 355 -3.23 10.08 15.59
CA LEU A 355 -3.60 9.97 17.00
C LEU A 355 -4.27 8.62 17.31
N PHE A 356 -5.17 8.17 16.43
CA PHE A 356 -5.85 6.90 16.56
C PHE A 356 -4.89 5.72 16.47
N PHE A 357 -3.96 5.69 15.50
CA PHE A 357 -3.00 4.60 15.35
C PHE A 357 -2.08 4.48 16.58
N ARG A 358 -1.62 5.61 17.12
CA ARG A 358 -0.83 5.68 18.35
C ARG A 358 -1.59 5.08 19.53
N ASP A 359 -2.82 5.53 19.76
CA ASP A 359 -3.66 5.06 20.88
C ASP A 359 -4.10 3.60 20.71
N LEU A 360 -4.46 3.19 19.49
CA LEU A 360 -4.80 1.82 19.12
C LEU A 360 -3.65 0.88 19.43
N THR A 361 -2.43 1.21 19.01
CA THR A 361 -1.25 0.36 19.24
C THR A 361 -0.97 0.21 20.74
N ALA A 362 -1.02 1.32 21.50
CA ALA A 362 -0.81 1.28 22.95
C ALA A 362 -1.92 0.47 23.67
N PHE A 363 -3.18 0.65 23.26
CA PHE A 363 -4.32 -0.10 23.78
C PHE A 363 -4.21 -1.61 23.52
N LEU A 364 -3.76 -2.02 22.34
CA LEU A 364 -3.62 -3.43 22.00
C LEU A 364 -2.41 -4.11 22.68
N LEU A 365 -1.48 -3.34 23.23
CA LEU A 365 -0.31 -3.87 23.94
C LEU A 365 -0.47 -3.95 25.46
N SER A 366 -1.51 -3.29 26.01
CA SER A 366 -1.66 -3.06 27.45
C SER A 366 -3.12 -2.89 27.85
N ASP A 367 -3.52 -3.56 28.93
CA ASP A 367 -4.82 -3.35 29.61
C ASP A 367 -4.78 -2.12 30.54
N ALA A 368 -4.20 -1.02 30.08
CA ALA A 368 -4.03 0.17 30.91
C ALA A 368 -5.39 0.80 31.26
N PRO A 369 -5.59 1.27 32.50
CA PRO A 369 -6.82 1.95 32.88
C PRO A 369 -7.02 3.22 32.06
N VAL A 370 -8.25 3.44 31.61
CA VAL A 370 -8.66 4.65 30.87
C VAL A 370 -9.31 5.64 31.84
N LEU A 371 -8.64 6.76 32.07
CA LEU A 371 -9.11 7.87 32.89
C LEU A 371 -9.73 8.95 32.01
N ARG A 372 -10.66 9.73 32.55
CA ARG A 372 -11.31 10.83 31.83
C ARG A 372 -10.45 12.09 31.88
N ALA A 373 -10.27 12.75 30.73
CA ALA A 373 -9.48 13.98 30.65
C ALA A 373 -10.21 15.20 31.27
N ASP A 374 -11.54 15.16 31.39
CA ASP A 374 -12.38 16.23 31.92
C ASP A 374 -12.66 16.14 33.42
N SER A 375 -12.15 15.12 34.12
CA SER A 375 -12.49 14.83 35.52
C SER A 375 -11.86 15.76 36.57
N GLY A 376 -11.52 16.99 36.22
CA GLY A 376 -10.86 17.93 37.13
C GLY A 376 -9.45 17.46 37.50
N ARG A 377 -9.18 17.13 38.77
CA ARG A 377 -7.86 16.71 39.25
C ARG A 377 -7.64 15.22 38.96
N ILE A 378 -6.76 14.90 38.02
CA ILE A 378 -6.38 13.53 37.69
C ILE A 378 -5.20 13.10 38.57
N THR A 379 -5.37 12.01 39.30
CA THR A 379 -4.34 11.45 40.20
C THR A 379 -4.02 10.01 39.81
N VAL A 380 -2.73 9.69 39.78
CA VAL A 380 -2.22 8.33 39.55
C VAL A 380 -1.36 7.94 40.74
N ASP A 381 -1.46 6.70 41.21
CA ASP A 381 -0.68 6.24 42.37
C ASP A 381 0.82 6.25 42.06
N VAL A 382 1.62 6.58 43.09
CA VAL A 382 3.08 6.49 43.01
C VAL A 382 3.49 5.02 42.83
N PRO A 383 4.31 4.68 41.82
CA PRO A 383 4.76 3.31 41.60
C PRO A 383 5.59 2.80 42.78
N ALA A 384 5.57 1.48 43.01
CA ALA A 384 6.55 0.86 43.89
C ALA A 384 7.97 0.95 43.27
N PRO A 385 9.03 1.02 44.09
CA PRO A 385 10.40 0.96 43.57
C PRO A 385 10.71 -0.42 42.96
N ASP A 386 11.41 -0.44 41.83
CA ASP A 386 12.04 -1.64 41.25
C ASP A 386 13.36 -1.98 41.95
N ASP A 387 14.04 -0.97 42.52
CA ASP A 387 15.25 -1.13 43.33
C ASP A 387 15.24 -0.27 44.61
N GLY A 388 15.97 -0.70 45.64
CA GLY A 388 16.11 0.06 46.90
C GLY A 388 14.91 -0.02 47.85
N GLU A 389 14.77 0.98 48.73
CA GLU A 389 13.79 0.94 49.84
C GLU A 389 12.48 1.70 49.57
N GLY A 390 12.36 2.47 48.47
CA GLY A 390 11.13 3.23 48.14
C GLY A 390 10.70 4.26 49.17
N ARG A 391 11.61 4.67 50.06
CA ARG A 391 11.36 5.61 51.15
C ARG A 391 11.92 6.97 50.78
N GLY A 392 11.16 8.03 51.03
CA GLY A 392 11.59 9.42 50.82
C GLY A 392 10.69 10.21 49.88
N VAL A 393 11.26 11.23 49.23
CA VAL A 393 10.54 12.08 48.26
C VAL A 393 10.58 11.39 46.90
N PHE A 394 9.42 11.25 46.25
CA PHE A 394 9.33 10.73 44.90
C PHE A 394 9.36 11.86 43.88
N THR A 395 10.35 11.83 43.00
CA THR A 395 10.44 12.73 41.84
C THR A 395 9.93 11.98 40.61
N PRO A 396 8.73 12.31 40.10
CA PRO A 396 8.10 11.59 39.00
C PRO A 396 8.79 11.87 37.66
N LEU A 397 8.91 10.82 36.85
CA LEU A 397 9.22 10.85 35.42
C LEU A 397 7.95 10.49 34.66
N LEU A 398 7.32 11.47 34.03
CA LEU A 398 6.11 11.28 33.23
C LEU A 398 6.46 11.30 31.74
N ILE A 399 6.13 10.23 31.04
CA ILE A 399 6.26 10.13 29.59
C ILE A 399 4.87 10.23 28.97
N GLY A 400 4.71 11.19 28.07
CA GLY A 400 3.47 11.44 27.35
C GLY A 400 3.21 10.47 26.21
N PRO A 401 2.04 10.58 25.56
CA PRO A 401 1.60 9.69 24.49
C PRO A 401 2.53 9.62 23.28
N ASP A 402 3.17 10.74 22.93
CA ASP A 402 4.11 10.80 21.82
C ASP A 402 5.51 10.30 22.20
N GLY A 403 5.66 9.74 23.41
CA GLY A 403 6.92 9.27 23.95
C GLY A 403 7.77 10.37 24.58
N GLU A 404 7.34 11.63 24.57
CA GLU A 404 8.08 12.76 25.13
C GLU A 404 8.00 12.89 26.66
N GLU A 405 9.06 13.42 27.28
CA GLU A 405 9.06 13.64 28.74
C GLU A 405 8.29 14.91 29.06
N ILE A 406 7.38 14.82 30.03
CA ILE A 406 6.53 15.92 30.47
C ILE A 406 7.02 16.38 31.83
N ALA A 407 7.49 17.63 31.86
CA ALA A 407 7.91 18.27 33.10
C ALA A 407 6.71 18.43 34.04
N LEU A 408 6.87 17.95 35.28
CA LEU A 408 5.87 18.10 36.33
C LEU A 408 6.27 19.22 37.30
N PRO A 409 5.31 20.00 37.82
CA PRO A 409 5.61 21.04 38.80
C PRO A 409 6.14 20.43 40.11
N GLU A 410 6.92 21.22 40.85
CA GLU A 410 7.41 20.81 42.16
C GLU A 410 6.25 20.49 43.11
N GLY A 411 6.33 19.36 43.82
CA GLY A 411 5.25 18.87 44.67
C GLY A 411 4.09 18.19 43.93
N ALA A 412 4.20 17.92 42.62
CA ALA A 412 3.21 17.13 41.89
C ALA A 412 2.95 15.75 42.50
N ALA A 413 4.00 15.13 43.06
CA ALA A 413 3.91 13.91 43.83
C ALA A 413 3.73 14.24 45.32
N ALA A 414 2.56 13.91 45.87
CA ALA A 414 2.23 14.13 47.28
C ALA A 414 1.25 13.06 47.79
N GLY A 415 1.44 12.61 49.03
CA GLY A 415 0.50 11.69 49.68
C GLY A 415 0.35 10.33 48.98
N GLY A 416 1.38 9.86 48.28
CA GLY A 416 1.35 8.58 47.55
C GLY A 416 0.72 8.64 46.16
N ALA A 417 0.38 9.83 45.65
CA ALA A 417 -0.14 10.02 44.30
C ALA A 417 0.59 11.14 43.54
N VAL A 418 0.58 11.05 42.22
CA VAL A 418 1.06 12.05 41.28
C VAL A 418 -0.14 12.77 40.67
N ASN A 419 -0.17 14.08 40.81
CA ASN A 419 -1.18 14.94 40.20
C ASN A 419 -0.72 15.33 38.79
N LEU A 420 -1.56 15.07 37.79
CA LEU A 420 -1.25 15.44 36.41
C LEU A 420 -1.57 16.92 36.15
N PRO A 421 -0.84 17.59 35.25
CA PRO A 421 -1.14 18.95 34.84
C PRO A 421 -2.52 19.04 34.19
N GLN A 422 -3.26 20.11 34.50
CA GLN A 422 -4.52 20.41 33.82
C GLN A 422 -4.25 20.66 32.32
N GLY A 423 -5.09 20.10 31.45
CA GLY A 423 -4.91 20.21 30.00
C GLY A 423 -3.85 19.27 29.41
N SER A 424 -3.45 18.23 30.15
CA SER A 424 -2.65 17.13 29.60
C SER A 424 -3.29 16.56 28.33
N ALA A 425 -2.47 16.29 27.31
CA ALA A 425 -2.94 15.75 26.04
C ALA A 425 -3.62 14.38 26.23
N PRO A 426 -4.68 14.04 25.48
CA PRO A 426 -5.24 12.69 25.54
C PRO A 426 -4.29 11.66 24.90
N GLY A 427 -4.41 10.41 25.34
CA GLY A 427 -3.58 9.28 24.91
C GLY A 427 -2.98 8.49 26.08
N PHE A 428 -2.04 7.59 25.77
CA PHE A 428 -1.43 6.67 26.75
C PHE A 428 -0.14 7.23 27.35
N TYR A 429 -0.06 7.27 28.67
CA TYR A 429 1.07 7.77 29.43
C TYR A 429 1.84 6.64 30.10
N ARG A 430 3.12 6.90 30.41
CA ARG A 430 3.94 6.07 31.31
C ARG A 430 4.44 6.88 32.50
N LEU A 431 4.35 6.32 33.69
CA LEU A 431 4.85 6.91 34.93
C LEU A 431 5.94 6.05 35.56
N GLY A 432 7.07 6.69 35.84
CA GLY A 432 8.17 6.18 36.66
C GLY A 432 8.72 7.30 37.53
N GLY A 433 9.93 7.15 38.04
CA GLY A 433 10.61 8.19 38.79
C GLY A 433 11.73 7.69 39.69
N VAL A 434 12.19 8.59 40.57
CA VAL A 434 13.29 8.32 41.49
C VAL A 434 12.85 8.70 42.91
N PHE A 435 13.17 7.82 43.86
CA PHE A 435 13.03 8.10 45.28
C PHE A 435 14.33 8.68 45.82
N THR A 436 14.27 9.81 46.51
CA THR A 436 15.40 10.42 47.19
C THR A 436 15.18 10.47 48.70
N ASP A 437 16.24 10.17 49.45
CA ASP A 437 16.24 10.33 50.90
C ASP A 437 16.23 11.83 51.30
N PRO A 438 16.05 12.17 52.60
CA PRO A 438 16.07 13.56 53.06
C PRO A 438 17.39 14.32 52.79
N SER A 439 18.48 13.63 52.44
CA SER A 439 19.75 14.24 52.05
C SER A 439 19.88 14.47 50.54
N GLY A 440 18.89 14.05 49.76
CA GLY A 440 18.86 14.16 48.29
C GLY A 440 19.53 13.00 47.56
N LYS A 441 19.94 11.94 48.27
CA LYS A 441 20.58 10.77 47.64
C LYS A 441 19.51 9.81 47.13
N ILE A 442 19.76 9.19 45.97
CA ILE A 442 18.87 8.17 45.40
C ILE A 442 18.74 6.98 46.36
N ALA A 443 17.52 6.72 46.81
CA ALA A 443 17.13 5.65 47.73
C ALA A 443 16.39 4.49 47.01
N GLY A 444 15.94 4.73 45.78
CA GLY A 444 15.33 3.73 44.91
C GLY A 444 14.84 4.35 43.60
N ARG A 445 14.49 3.52 42.63
CA ARG A 445 14.00 3.92 41.30
C ARG A 445 12.76 3.12 40.95
N ALA A 446 11.83 3.79 40.29
CA ALA A 446 10.72 3.15 39.59
C ALA A 446 10.91 3.42 38.10
N LEU A 447 11.11 2.36 37.32
CA LEU A 447 11.11 2.40 35.88
C LEU A 447 9.71 2.82 35.39
N PRO A 448 9.61 3.46 34.21
CA PRO A 448 8.35 3.98 33.70
C PRO A 448 7.42 2.86 33.16
N GLY A 449 7.04 1.93 34.04
CA GLY A 449 6.23 0.76 33.71
C GLY A 449 4.74 0.89 34.03
N ILE A 450 4.33 1.88 34.84
CA ILE A 450 2.90 2.16 35.07
C ILE A 450 2.31 2.85 33.85
N ARG A 451 1.33 2.22 33.22
CA ARG A 451 0.61 2.74 32.04
C ARG A 451 -0.80 3.17 32.43
N PHE A 452 -1.27 4.29 31.89
CA PHE A 452 -2.67 4.72 31.98
C PHE A 452 -3.01 5.57 30.77
N ALA A 453 -4.29 5.65 30.39
CA ALA A 453 -4.74 6.50 29.29
C ALA A 453 -5.57 7.69 29.80
N LEU A 454 -5.48 8.82 29.12
CA LEU A 454 -6.37 9.96 29.29
C LEU A 454 -7.30 10.06 28.07
N SER A 455 -8.60 9.93 28.31
CA SER A 455 -9.62 9.91 27.25
C SER A 455 -10.36 11.24 27.16
N ALA A 456 -10.33 11.81 25.96
CA ALA A 456 -11.17 12.91 25.50
C ALA A 456 -12.46 12.44 24.80
N LEU A 457 -12.70 11.12 24.73
CA LEU A 457 -13.88 10.57 24.07
C LEU A 457 -15.16 11.00 24.80
N PRO A 458 -16.14 11.62 24.12
CA PRO A 458 -17.41 11.98 24.73
C PRO A 458 -18.13 10.79 25.38
N GLU A 459 -18.74 11.02 26.56
CA GLU A 459 -19.47 9.98 27.31
C GLU A 459 -20.61 9.37 26.49
N SER A 460 -21.31 10.19 25.69
CA SER A 460 -22.38 9.75 24.78
C SER A 460 -21.92 8.72 23.73
N LEU A 461 -20.62 8.67 23.43
CA LEU A 461 -20.03 7.70 22.50
C LEU A 461 -19.44 6.49 23.23
N SER A 462 -19.12 6.66 24.52
CA SER A 462 -18.59 5.61 25.38
C SER A 462 -19.66 4.57 25.73
N ALA A 463 -20.95 4.93 25.62
CA ALA A 463 -22.10 4.09 25.95
C ALA A 463 -22.63 3.22 24.77
N GLY A 464 -21.98 3.26 23.61
CA GLY A 464 -22.38 2.50 22.42
C GLY A 464 -23.55 3.14 21.68
N GLY A 465 -23.26 3.81 20.57
CA GLY A 465 -24.29 4.31 19.65
C GLY A 465 -24.86 3.15 18.84
N GLY A 466 -26.09 2.72 19.15
CA GLY A 466 -26.75 1.64 18.41
C GLY A 466 -26.82 1.92 16.91
N VAL A 467 -26.53 0.90 16.11
CA VAL A 467 -26.71 0.92 14.65
C VAL A 467 -28.20 1.19 14.37
N GLY A 468 -28.50 2.14 13.49
CA GLY A 468 -29.88 2.51 13.15
C GLY A 468 -30.72 1.30 12.74
N GLY A 469 -31.92 1.19 13.29
CA GLY A 469 -32.88 0.16 12.90
C GLY A 469 -33.41 0.40 11.49
N GLY A 470 -33.67 -0.66 10.71
CA GLY A 470 -34.26 -0.57 9.37
C GLY A 470 -33.46 -1.29 8.28
N ILE A 471 -33.73 -0.92 7.01
CA ILE A 471 -32.99 -1.42 5.85
C ILE A 471 -31.79 -0.51 5.59
N SER A 472 -30.61 -1.10 5.51
CA SER A 472 -29.42 -0.47 4.91
C SER A 472 -29.05 -1.20 3.62
N ALA A 473 -28.36 -0.52 2.71
CA ALA A 473 -28.01 -1.07 1.41
C ALA A 473 -26.64 -0.59 0.92
N SER A 474 -26.03 -1.39 0.04
CA SER A 474 -24.75 -1.07 -0.61
C SER A 474 -24.67 -1.77 -1.96
N ALA A 475 -23.68 -1.39 -2.77
CA ALA A 475 -23.34 -2.07 -4.00
C ALA A 475 -21.85 -2.37 -4.03
N ALA A 476 -21.50 -3.54 -4.53
CA ALA A 476 -20.15 -4.04 -4.71
C ALA A 476 -19.94 -4.51 -6.14
N SER A 477 -18.69 -4.66 -6.55
CA SER A 477 -18.30 -5.17 -7.86
C SER A 477 -17.18 -6.20 -7.70
N ASP A 478 -17.07 -7.14 -8.63
CA ASP A 478 -16.01 -8.16 -8.58
C ASP A 478 -14.64 -7.59 -9.00
N LEU A 479 -14.65 -6.48 -9.74
CA LEU A 479 -13.49 -5.70 -10.13
C LEU A 479 -13.79 -4.20 -10.04
N GLU A 480 -12.73 -3.39 -9.90
CA GLU A 480 -12.81 -1.92 -10.06
C GLU A 480 -12.63 -1.48 -11.50
N ASN A 481 -11.81 -2.22 -12.26
CA ASN A 481 -11.43 -1.90 -13.62
C ASN A 481 -12.01 -2.93 -14.58
N TYR A 482 -12.98 -2.52 -15.40
CA TYR A 482 -13.56 -3.37 -16.43
C TYR A 482 -13.07 -3.01 -17.82
N ILE A 483 -12.73 -4.05 -18.57
CA ILE A 483 -12.42 -3.90 -20.00
C ILE A 483 -13.73 -3.75 -20.78
N ARG A 484 -13.82 -2.71 -21.62
CA ARG A 484 -14.94 -2.51 -22.54
C ARG A 484 -15.14 -3.75 -23.42
N GLY A 485 -16.30 -4.37 -23.34
CA GLY A 485 -16.67 -5.61 -24.04
C GLY A 485 -16.54 -6.88 -23.19
N ALA A 486 -16.08 -6.77 -21.95
CA ALA A 486 -16.14 -7.82 -20.93
C ALA A 486 -17.47 -7.79 -20.17
N GLU A 487 -17.77 -8.89 -19.48
CA GLU A 487 -18.86 -8.93 -18.51
C GLU A 487 -18.39 -8.32 -17.18
N ALA A 488 -19.18 -7.39 -16.65
CA ALA A 488 -19.00 -6.82 -15.33
C ALA A 488 -20.06 -7.35 -14.38
N LYS A 489 -19.65 -7.78 -13.18
CA LYS A 489 -20.54 -8.38 -12.20
C LYS A 489 -20.61 -7.51 -10.95
N PHE A 490 -21.83 -7.19 -10.57
CA PHE A 490 -22.14 -6.35 -9.42
C PHE A 490 -23.04 -7.13 -8.47
N SER A 491 -22.90 -6.81 -7.18
CA SER A 491 -23.76 -7.33 -6.12
C SER A 491 -24.42 -6.15 -5.41
N ILE A 492 -25.75 -6.14 -5.39
CA ILE A 492 -26.51 -5.24 -4.53
C ILE A 492 -26.77 -5.97 -3.21
N LEU A 493 -26.35 -5.36 -2.11
CA LEU A 493 -26.39 -5.93 -0.78
C LEU A 493 -27.45 -5.19 0.04
N LEU A 494 -28.33 -5.93 0.69
CA LEU A 494 -29.39 -5.41 1.55
C LEU A 494 -29.29 -6.06 2.93
N TRP A 495 -29.40 -5.25 3.99
CA TRP A 495 -29.44 -5.73 5.37
C TRP A 495 -30.67 -5.20 6.07
N ASN A 496 -31.33 -6.06 6.84
CA ASN A 496 -32.43 -5.68 7.69
C ASN A 496 -32.05 -5.78 9.16
N ARG A 497 -31.86 -4.63 9.79
CA ARG A 497 -31.54 -4.52 11.23
C ARG A 497 -32.78 -4.34 12.10
N GLY A 498 -33.97 -4.38 11.49
CA GLY A 498 -35.24 -4.36 12.19
C GLY A 498 -35.62 -5.73 12.74
N SER A 499 -36.61 -5.73 13.63
CA SER A 499 -37.20 -6.95 14.21
C SER A 499 -38.23 -7.63 13.32
N GLU A 500 -38.58 -7.03 12.18
CA GLU A 500 -39.62 -7.53 11.26
C GLU A 500 -39.05 -7.70 9.86
N ALA A 501 -39.52 -8.73 9.13
CA ALA A 501 -39.17 -8.92 7.73
C ALA A 501 -39.71 -7.76 6.88
N LYS A 502 -38.92 -7.31 5.88
CA LYS A 502 -39.32 -6.24 4.97
C LYS A 502 -39.25 -6.68 3.52
N ARG A 503 -40.26 -6.32 2.73
CA ARG A 503 -40.27 -6.52 1.28
C ARG A 503 -39.70 -5.27 0.61
N VAL A 504 -38.56 -5.41 -0.05
CA VAL A 504 -37.76 -4.31 -0.58
C VAL A 504 -37.72 -4.40 -2.10
N ARG A 505 -38.10 -3.32 -2.79
CA ARG A 505 -37.89 -3.14 -4.24
C ARG A 505 -36.61 -2.35 -4.45
N VAL A 506 -35.75 -2.81 -5.36
CA VAL A 506 -34.52 -2.11 -5.75
C VAL A 506 -34.58 -1.77 -7.23
N ASP A 507 -34.50 -0.47 -7.52
CA ASP A 507 -34.41 0.04 -8.88
C ASP A 507 -32.95 0.42 -9.17
N TRP A 508 -32.34 -0.12 -10.23
CA TRP A 508 -30.92 0.07 -10.56
C TRP A 508 -30.69 0.51 -12.01
N ARG A 509 -29.57 1.20 -12.28
CA ARG A 509 -29.17 1.65 -13.63
C ARG A 509 -27.67 1.96 -13.76
N PHE A 510 -27.18 1.93 -15.01
CA PHE A 510 -25.81 2.33 -15.41
C PHE A 510 -25.84 3.48 -16.43
N PRO A 511 -25.83 4.75 -15.99
CA PRO A 511 -26.10 5.90 -16.85
C PRO A 511 -25.17 6.03 -18.07
N HIS A 512 -23.86 5.81 -17.93
CA HIS A 512 -22.95 6.00 -19.08
C HIS A 512 -23.02 4.83 -20.07
N ASN A 513 -23.17 3.59 -19.58
CA ASN A 513 -23.49 2.46 -20.45
C ASN A 513 -24.83 2.64 -21.19
N ILE A 514 -25.89 3.19 -20.55
CA ILE A 514 -27.16 3.54 -21.22
C ILE A 514 -26.92 4.49 -22.39
N GLN A 515 -26.08 5.50 -22.20
CA GLN A 515 -25.75 6.48 -23.25
C GLN A 515 -24.95 5.84 -24.39
N ALA A 516 -24.05 4.91 -24.08
CA ALA A 516 -23.20 4.23 -25.06
C ALA A 516 -23.91 3.08 -25.82
N ALA A 517 -24.96 2.48 -25.25
CA ALA A 517 -25.58 1.25 -25.76
C ALA A 517 -26.53 1.41 -26.95
N GLY A 518 -26.91 2.63 -27.32
CA GLY A 518 -27.83 2.88 -28.44
C GLY A 518 -29.17 2.12 -28.29
N ALA A 519 -29.46 1.21 -29.23
CA ALA A 519 -30.70 0.43 -29.24
C ALA A 519 -30.83 -0.55 -28.06
N ASP A 520 -29.73 -0.96 -27.45
CA ASP A 520 -29.67 -1.93 -26.35
C ASP A 520 -29.76 -1.31 -24.95
N ARG A 521 -30.03 0.00 -24.85
CA ARG A 521 -30.08 0.77 -23.58
C ARG A 521 -30.92 0.16 -22.46
N GLY A 522 -31.97 -0.60 -22.80
CA GLY A 522 -32.83 -1.26 -21.82
C GLY A 522 -32.12 -2.31 -20.95
N LYS A 523 -31.00 -2.86 -21.41
CA LYS A 523 -30.20 -3.87 -20.67
C LYS A 523 -29.43 -3.29 -19.47
N TYR A 524 -29.33 -1.97 -19.39
CA TYR A 524 -28.49 -1.26 -18.43
C TYR A 524 -29.30 -0.57 -17.32
N GLN A 525 -30.56 -0.97 -17.14
CA GLN A 525 -31.43 -0.57 -16.04
C GLN A 525 -32.44 -1.67 -15.72
N GLY A 526 -32.89 -1.77 -14.48
CA GLY A 526 -33.85 -2.79 -14.06
C GLY A 526 -34.42 -2.55 -12.67
N SER A 527 -35.31 -3.45 -12.26
CA SER A 527 -35.92 -3.47 -10.93
C SER A 527 -36.06 -4.90 -10.44
N SER A 528 -35.78 -5.12 -9.15
CA SER A 528 -35.86 -6.42 -8.48
C SER A 528 -36.52 -6.27 -7.12
N THR A 529 -37.32 -7.24 -6.69
CA THR A 529 -37.97 -7.23 -5.36
C THR A 529 -37.53 -8.45 -4.56
N VAL A 530 -37.19 -8.26 -3.29
CA VAL A 530 -36.74 -9.33 -2.37
C VAL A 530 -37.32 -9.12 -0.97
N VAL A 531 -37.53 -10.21 -0.24
CA VAL A 531 -37.92 -10.16 1.18
C VAL A 531 -36.66 -10.35 2.02
N VAL A 532 -36.33 -9.36 2.85
CA VAL A 532 -35.18 -9.42 3.76
C VAL A 532 -35.68 -9.72 5.16
N GLY A 533 -35.36 -10.91 5.67
CA GLY A 533 -35.74 -11.34 7.02
C GLY A 533 -35.14 -10.47 8.13
N PRO A 534 -35.68 -10.49 9.36
CA PRO A 534 -35.12 -9.73 10.47
C PRO A 534 -33.71 -10.21 10.82
N GLY A 535 -32.77 -9.28 10.97
CA GLY A 535 -31.35 -9.58 11.17
C GLY A 535 -30.64 -10.21 9.97
N ALA A 536 -31.32 -10.37 8.83
CA ALA A 536 -30.79 -11.07 7.66
C ALA A 536 -30.12 -10.12 6.66
N ARG A 537 -29.32 -10.72 5.78
CA ARG A 537 -28.73 -10.10 4.59
C ARG A 537 -29.20 -10.82 3.34
N GLU A 538 -29.52 -10.07 2.31
CA GLU A 538 -29.83 -10.58 0.96
C GLU A 538 -28.92 -9.95 -0.09
N THR A 539 -28.60 -10.71 -1.13
CA THR A 539 -27.74 -10.27 -2.24
C THR A 539 -28.48 -10.41 -3.57
N LEU A 540 -28.53 -9.34 -4.34
CA LEU A 540 -29.09 -9.33 -5.70
C LEU A 540 -27.95 -9.18 -6.72
N PRO A 541 -27.67 -10.21 -7.55
CA PRO A 541 -26.64 -10.12 -8.57
C PRO A 541 -27.13 -9.29 -9.77
N VAL A 542 -26.24 -8.46 -10.32
CA VAL A 542 -26.44 -7.70 -11.55
C VAL A 542 -25.25 -7.91 -12.47
N THR A 543 -25.48 -8.32 -13.71
CA THR A 543 -24.40 -8.54 -14.70
C THR A 543 -24.70 -7.76 -15.96
N ILE A 544 -23.69 -7.04 -16.47
CA ILE A 544 -23.80 -6.27 -17.72
C ILE A 544 -22.58 -6.53 -18.60
N THR A 545 -22.72 -6.36 -19.91
CA THR A 545 -21.56 -6.22 -20.82
C THR A 545 -21.16 -4.75 -20.89
N VAL A 546 -19.92 -4.43 -20.55
CA VAL A 546 -19.44 -3.05 -20.54
C VAL A 546 -19.33 -2.50 -21.96
N VAL A 547 -19.98 -1.39 -22.25
CA VAL A 547 -19.95 -0.74 -23.58
C VAL A 547 -19.40 0.69 -23.54
N ASN A 548 -19.29 1.29 -22.35
CA ASN A 548 -18.67 2.59 -22.14
C ASN A 548 -17.17 2.60 -22.51
N THR A 549 -16.66 3.75 -22.95
CA THR A 549 -15.24 3.97 -23.28
C THR A 549 -14.40 4.30 -22.04
N ASP A 550 -13.10 4.58 -22.20
CA ASP A 550 -12.21 4.99 -21.11
C ASP A 550 -12.84 6.05 -20.19
N GLY A 551 -12.93 5.76 -18.89
CA GLY A 551 -13.44 6.71 -17.90
C GLY A 551 -14.09 6.06 -16.70
N ILE A 552 -14.79 6.89 -15.92
CA ILE A 552 -15.55 6.46 -14.75
C ILE A 552 -17.00 6.19 -15.17
N ASP A 553 -17.54 5.04 -14.76
CA ASP A 553 -18.97 4.76 -14.77
C ASP A 553 -19.48 4.42 -13.36
N ARG A 554 -20.79 4.27 -13.20
CA ARG A 554 -21.43 4.10 -11.90
C ARG A 554 -22.72 3.30 -12.00
N LEU A 555 -22.85 2.28 -11.15
CA LEU A 555 -24.13 1.67 -10.79
C LEU A 555 -24.87 2.61 -9.84
N TRP A 556 -26.07 3.05 -10.20
CA TRP A 556 -26.96 3.82 -9.31
C TRP A 556 -28.12 2.92 -8.92
N ALA A 557 -28.46 2.89 -7.63
CA ALA A 557 -29.58 2.11 -7.13
C ALA A 557 -30.32 2.81 -5.99
N ASN A 558 -31.63 2.61 -5.94
CA ASN A 558 -32.49 3.05 -4.85
C ASN A 558 -33.30 1.85 -4.34
N ALA A 559 -33.32 1.68 -3.01
CA ALA A 559 -34.16 0.70 -2.35
C ALA A 559 -35.41 1.37 -1.79
N TYR A 560 -36.57 0.75 -2.00
CA TYR A 560 -37.87 1.21 -1.55
C TYR A 560 -38.56 0.11 -0.76
N ASP A 561 -39.35 0.51 0.24
CA ASP A 561 -40.37 -0.37 0.79
C ASP A 561 -41.40 -0.66 -0.31
N ASP A 562 -41.57 -1.93 -0.66
CA ASP A 562 -42.39 -2.32 -1.80
C ASP A 562 -43.88 -2.04 -1.57
N ALA A 563 -44.33 -2.02 -0.32
CA ALA A 563 -45.73 -1.77 0.02
C ALA A 563 -46.05 -0.28 0.10
N THR A 564 -45.18 0.52 0.74
CA THR A 564 -45.46 1.95 0.97
C THR A 564 -44.89 2.84 -0.12
N GLY A 565 -43.90 2.37 -0.89
CA GLY A 565 -43.12 3.17 -1.83
C GLY A 565 -42.14 4.13 -1.16
N GLU A 566 -41.99 4.07 0.16
CA GLU A 566 -41.02 4.88 0.90
C GLU A 566 -39.59 4.50 0.49
N GLN A 567 -38.75 5.51 0.23
CA GLN A 567 -37.35 5.25 -0.07
C GLN A 567 -36.59 4.91 1.21
N LEU A 568 -36.05 3.69 1.25
CA LEU A 568 -35.30 3.17 2.40
C LEU A 568 -33.81 3.49 2.32
N ALA A 569 -33.24 3.44 1.10
CA ALA A 569 -31.83 3.74 0.89
C ALA A 569 -31.56 4.23 -0.54
N ALA A 570 -30.51 5.05 -0.70
CA ALA A 570 -29.93 5.42 -1.98
C ALA A 570 -28.45 5.05 -1.94
N PHE A 571 -27.96 4.37 -2.97
CA PHE A 571 -26.57 3.91 -2.99
C PHE A 571 -26.05 3.81 -4.42
N SER A 572 -24.73 3.79 -4.55
CA SER A 572 -24.08 3.68 -5.85
C SER A 572 -22.70 3.06 -5.71
N LYS A 573 -22.24 2.39 -6.78
CA LYS A 573 -20.88 1.89 -6.92
C LYS A 573 -20.24 2.49 -8.17
N GLY A 574 -19.19 3.28 -7.98
CA GLY A 574 -18.31 3.71 -9.08
C GLY A 574 -17.47 2.53 -9.58
N PHE A 575 -17.08 2.56 -10.84
CA PHE A 575 -16.10 1.63 -11.41
C PHE A 575 -15.46 2.29 -12.64
N TYR A 576 -14.24 1.86 -12.98
CA TYR A 576 -13.54 2.31 -14.16
C TYR A 576 -13.81 1.41 -15.36
N THR A 577 -13.95 2.02 -16.52
CA THR A 577 -13.99 1.34 -17.80
C THR A 577 -12.72 1.67 -18.58
N LYS A 578 -12.04 0.65 -19.09
CA LYS A 578 -10.82 0.76 -19.89
C LYS A 578 -11.05 0.17 -21.27
N ASN A 579 -10.57 0.83 -22.30
CA ASN A 579 -10.45 0.25 -23.62
C ASN A 579 -9.47 -0.93 -23.54
N PRO A 580 -9.78 -2.03 -24.22
CA PRO A 580 -8.91 -3.20 -24.24
C PRO A 580 -7.53 -2.81 -24.77
N SER A 581 -6.48 -3.10 -24.00
CA SER A 581 -5.10 -2.91 -24.44
C SER A 581 -4.23 -4.12 -24.10
N THR A 582 -3.24 -4.42 -24.93
CA THR A 582 -2.21 -5.44 -24.69
C THR A 582 -0.87 -4.99 -25.27
N GLU A 583 0.22 -5.37 -24.60
CA GLU A 583 1.52 -5.37 -25.25
C GLU A 583 1.53 -6.41 -26.37
N VAL A 584 2.17 -6.07 -27.48
CA VAL A 584 2.32 -6.94 -28.65
C VAL A 584 3.80 -7.07 -28.94
N LYS A 585 4.34 -8.26 -28.69
CA LYS A 585 5.74 -8.58 -28.97
C LYS A 585 5.85 -9.30 -30.30
N MET A 586 6.75 -8.85 -31.15
CA MET A 586 7.02 -9.49 -32.43
C MET A 586 8.41 -10.14 -32.41
N VAL A 587 8.48 -11.42 -32.76
CA VAL A 587 9.72 -12.19 -32.77
C VAL A 587 9.97 -12.71 -34.18
N PHE A 588 11.18 -12.50 -34.67
CA PHE A 588 11.66 -13.01 -35.95
C PHE A 588 12.69 -14.13 -35.73
N PRO A 589 12.80 -15.08 -36.66
CA PRO A 589 13.92 -16.03 -36.71
C PRO A 589 15.25 -15.29 -36.86
N SER A 590 16.32 -15.87 -36.30
CA SER A 590 17.67 -15.29 -36.31
C SER A 590 18.33 -15.26 -37.70
N GLU A 591 17.81 -16.00 -38.67
CA GLU A 591 18.47 -16.22 -39.97
C GLU A 591 18.23 -15.09 -41.01
N GLY A 592 17.44 -14.06 -40.67
CA GLY A 592 17.09 -12.99 -41.61
C GLY A 592 16.16 -13.46 -42.74
N ALA A 593 15.75 -12.54 -43.62
CA ALA A 593 14.89 -12.84 -44.76
C ALA A 593 15.67 -12.80 -46.09
N SER A 594 15.28 -13.63 -47.05
CA SER A 594 15.94 -13.79 -48.36
C SER A 594 14.94 -13.68 -49.51
N PRO A 595 15.39 -13.45 -50.75
CA PRO A 595 14.50 -13.23 -51.89
C PRO A 595 13.64 -14.47 -52.15
N GLY A 596 12.36 -14.26 -52.48
CA GLY A 596 11.41 -15.34 -52.78
C GLY A 596 10.93 -16.14 -51.56
N LYS A 597 11.40 -15.83 -50.34
CA LYS A 597 10.88 -16.40 -49.09
C LYS A 597 10.07 -15.36 -48.31
N PRO A 598 8.88 -15.67 -47.80
CA PRO A 598 8.15 -14.75 -46.94
C PRO A 598 8.93 -14.49 -45.65
N VAL A 599 8.82 -13.26 -45.13
CA VAL A 599 9.28 -12.92 -43.80
C VAL A 599 8.35 -13.60 -42.79
N GLY A 600 8.81 -14.70 -42.22
CA GLY A 600 8.12 -15.43 -41.17
C GLY A 600 8.43 -14.87 -39.79
N GLY A 601 7.44 -14.82 -38.91
CA GLY A 601 7.62 -14.42 -37.51
C GLY A 601 6.49 -14.90 -36.62
N THR A 602 6.57 -14.60 -35.33
CA THR A 602 5.48 -14.87 -34.38
C THR A 602 5.15 -13.61 -33.60
N VAL A 603 3.86 -13.29 -33.53
CA VAL A 603 3.35 -12.25 -32.64
C VAL A 603 2.90 -12.92 -31.34
N TYR A 604 3.27 -12.34 -30.21
CA TYR A 604 2.83 -12.70 -28.87
C TYR A 604 2.07 -11.54 -28.25
N PHE A 605 0.91 -11.81 -27.67
CA PHE A 605 0.13 -10.85 -26.90
C PHE A 605 -0.75 -11.57 -25.89
N LYS A 606 -1.26 -10.84 -24.89
CA LYS A 606 -2.21 -11.38 -23.91
C LYS A 606 -3.62 -10.96 -24.32
N ASN A 607 -4.56 -11.90 -24.39
CA ASN A 607 -5.95 -11.55 -24.65
C ASN A 607 -6.54 -10.84 -23.41
N PRO A 608 -6.91 -9.54 -23.49
CA PRO A 608 -7.38 -8.78 -22.33
C PRO A 608 -8.82 -9.13 -21.91
N PHE A 609 -9.53 -9.96 -22.67
CA PHE A 609 -10.95 -10.27 -22.43
C PHE A 609 -11.18 -11.56 -21.64
N GLY A 610 -10.15 -12.36 -21.36
CA GLY A 610 -10.28 -13.62 -20.60
C GLY A 610 -11.24 -14.65 -21.20
N ALA A 611 -11.61 -14.49 -22.48
CA ALA A 611 -12.59 -15.32 -23.19
C ALA A 611 -12.12 -15.53 -24.64
N ARG A 612 -12.42 -16.70 -25.21
CA ARG A 612 -12.11 -17.00 -26.61
C ARG A 612 -12.83 -16.04 -27.56
N GLY A 613 -12.17 -15.66 -28.65
CA GLY A 613 -12.79 -14.77 -29.63
C GLY A 613 -12.03 -14.66 -30.95
N THR A 614 -12.73 -14.19 -31.99
CA THR A 614 -12.13 -13.91 -33.29
C THR A 614 -11.21 -12.69 -33.19
N CYS A 615 -9.94 -12.91 -33.46
CA CYS A 615 -8.88 -11.91 -33.52
C CYS A 615 -8.50 -11.63 -34.98
N THR A 616 -8.24 -10.38 -35.30
CA THR A 616 -7.65 -9.96 -36.58
C THR A 616 -6.23 -9.49 -36.32
N LEU A 617 -5.24 -10.10 -36.99
CA LEU A 617 -3.87 -9.62 -37.07
C LEU A 617 -3.70 -8.89 -38.39
N ARG A 618 -3.45 -7.57 -38.33
CA ARG A 618 -3.04 -6.78 -39.48
C ARG A 618 -1.55 -6.46 -39.35
N LEU A 619 -0.80 -6.73 -40.42
CA LEU A 619 0.63 -6.52 -40.48
C LEU A 619 0.96 -5.42 -41.48
N LYS A 620 1.99 -4.65 -41.18
CA LYS A 620 2.55 -3.64 -42.09
C LYS A 620 4.06 -3.69 -42.03
N ALA A 621 4.72 -4.00 -43.14
CA ALA A 621 6.17 -4.00 -43.26
C ALA A 621 6.62 -2.85 -44.17
N THR A 622 7.73 -2.21 -43.81
CA THR A 622 8.37 -1.13 -44.57
C THR A 622 9.83 -1.47 -44.79
N ASP A 623 10.30 -1.41 -46.03
CA ASP A 623 11.71 -1.60 -46.38
C ASP A 623 12.54 -0.30 -46.18
N PRO A 624 13.89 -0.35 -46.27
CA PRO A 624 14.74 0.84 -46.13
C PRO A 624 14.48 1.97 -47.15
N ALA A 625 13.89 1.65 -48.30
CA ALA A 625 13.53 2.62 -49.33
C ALA A 625 12.13 3.22 -49.11
N GLY A 626 11.42 2.80 -48.05
CA GLY A 626 10.09 3.28 -47.71
C GLY A 626 8.96 2.53 -48.42
N LYS A 627 9.23 1.42 -49.09
CA LYS A 627 8.21 0.59 -49.73
C LYS A 627 7.42 -0.18 -48.68
N ILE A 628 6.10 -0.17 -48.79
CA ILE A 628 5.18 -0.75 -47.80
C ILE A 628 4.48 -2.00 -48.34
N VAL A 629 4.35 -3.02 -47.49
CA VAL A 629 3.46 -4.17 -47.68
C VAL A 629 2.53 -4.29 -46.50
N GLU A 630 1.26 -4.61 -46.76
CA GLU A 630 0.26 -4.88 -45.73
C GLU A 630 -0.37 -6.26 -45.93
N SER A 631 -0.71 -6.94 -44.83
CA SER A 631 -1.51 -8.15 -44.84
C SER A 631 -2.47 -8.17 -43.65
N GLU A 632 -3.58 -8.88 -43.78
CA GLU A 632 -4.56 -9.03 -42.71
C GLU A 632 -5.07 -10.47 -42.68
N ARG A 633 -5.26 -11.01 -41.48
CA ARG A 633 -5.87 -12.32 -41.30
C ARG A 633 -6.66 -12.41 -40.00
N ALA A 634 -7.73 -13.20 -40.02
CA ALA A 634 -8.47 -13.56 -38.82
C ALA A 634 -8.02 -14.93 -38.28
N PHE A 635 -8.05 -15.11 -36.97
CA PHE A 635 -7.79 -16.37 -36.27
C PHE A 635 -8.50 -16.37 -34.91
N GLU A 636 -8.60 -17.53 -34.25
CA GLU A 636 -9.20 -17.63 -32.92
C GLU A 636 -8.13 -17.39 -31.84
N ALA A 637 -8.39 -16.44 -30.93
CA ALA A 637 -7.53 -16.16 -29.78
C ALA A 637 -8.07 -16.87 -28.53
N GLY A 638 -7.18 -17.53 -27.77
CA GLY A 638 -7.49 -18.18 -26.48
C GLY A 638 -7.62 -17.19 -25.32
N GLU A 639 -7.91 -17.69 -24.11
CA GLU A 639 -8.23 -16.90 -22.90
C GLU A 639 -7.00 -16.29 -22.18
N GLY A 640 -5.79 -16.47 -22.72
CA GLY A 640 -4.53 -16.08 -22.08
C GLY A 640 -3.50 -15.53 -23.07
N GLU A 641 -2.24 -15.97 -22.95
CA GLU A 641 -1.22 -15.66 -23.95
C GLU A 641 -1.58 -16.30 -25.29
N VAL A 642 -1.43 -15.50 -26.34
CA VAL A 642 -1.74 -15.87 -27.71
C VAL A 642 -0.48 -15.72 -28.53
N SER A 643 -0.07 -16.81 -29.17
CA SER A 643 1.01 -16.82 -30.16
C SER A 643 0.41 -17.01 -31.55
N ALA A 644 0.65 -16.06 -32.45
CA ALA A 644 0.12 -16.09 -33.81
C ALA A 644 1.28 -16.03 -34.82
N PRO A 645 1.60 -17.15 -35.53
CA PRO A 645 2.69 -17.17 -36.51
C PRO A 645 2.26 -16.48 -37.80
N PHE A 646 3.04 -15.55 -38.33
CA PHE A 646 2.69 -14.82 -39.55
C PHE A 646 3.74 -14.97 -40.64
N GLU A 647 3.30 -14.69 -41.87
CA GLU A 647 4.15 -14.62 -43.05
C GLU A 647 3.84 -13.34 -43.83
N LEU A 648 4.89 -12.66 -44.27
CA LEU A 648 4.83 -11.40 -45.01
C LEU A 648 5.66 -11.54 -46.29
N ALA A 649 4.99 -11.62 -47.44
CA ALA A 649 5.67 -11.68 -48.72
C ALA A 649 6.23 -10.29 -49.07
N LEU A 650 7.55 -10.13 -48.98
CA LEU A 650 8.20 -8.92 -49.49
C LEU A 650 8.23 -8.94 -51.02
N PRO A 651 8.10 -7.79 -51.71
CA PRO A 651 8.17 -7.72 -53.16
C PRO A 651 9.57 -8.10 -53.65
N GLU A 652 9.67 -8.67 -54.86
CA GLU A 652 10.97 -9.06 -55.45
C GLU A 652 11.95 -7.89 -55.63
N ASP A 653 11.44 -6.66 -55.71
CA ASP A 653 12.19 -5.41 -55.80
C ASP A 653 12.39 -4.70 -54.44
N ALA A 654 12.12 -5.36 -53.31
CA ALA A 654 12.41 -4.82 -51.98
C ALA A 654 13.90 -4.53 -51.79
N PHE A 655 14.21 -3.41 -51.11
CA PHE A 655 15.59 -3.00 -50.90
C PHE A 655 16.27 -3.79 -49.77
N SER A 656 17.51 -4.25 -49.99
CA SER A 656 18.30 -4.93 -48.95
C SER A 656 18.57 -4.00 -47.77
N GLY A 657 18.36 -4.50 -46.55
CA GLY A 657 18.64 -3.78 -45.32
C GLY A 657 17.63 -4.08 -44.21
N GLU A 658 17.58 -3.19 -43.22
CA GLU A 658 16.68 -3.34 -42.06
C GLU A 658 15.24 -2.95 -42.43
N CYS A 659 14.34 -3.92 -42.44
CA CYS A 659 12.90 -3.70 -42.59
C CYS A 659 12.26 -3.51 -41.22
N VAL A 660 11.30 -2.58 -41.13
CA VAL A 660 10.47 -2.36 -39.94
C VAL A 660 9.10 -2.98 -40.18
N ALA A 661 8.65 -3.84 -39.28
CA ALA A 661 7.32 -4.42 -39.34
C ALA A 661 6.50 -4.07 -38.11
N LEU A 662 5.22 -3.81 -38.32
CA LEU A 662 4.22 -3.48 -37.32
C LEU A 662 3.14 -4.55 -37.33
N ALA A 663 2.70 -4.96 -36.15
CA ALA A 663 1.56 -5.85 -35.95
C ALA A 663 0.46 -5.12 -35.18
N PHE A 664 -0.72 -5.02 -35.77
CA PHE A 664 -1.93 -4.49 -35.16
C PHE A 664 -2.84 -5.65 -34.79
N ILE A 665 -3.17 -5.77 -33.50
CA ILE A 665 -4.08 -6.80 -33.00
C ILE A 665 -5.45 -6.17 -32.79
N SER A 666 -6.47 -6.69 -33.46
CA SER A 666 -7.86 -6.30 -33.25
C SER A 666 -8.68 -7.46 -32.71
N LEU A 667 -9.44 -7.22 -31.65
CA LEU A 667 -10.34 -8.18 -31.03
C LEU A 667 -11.70 -7.51 -30.80
N LYS A 668 -12.78 -8.24 -31.10
CA LYS A 668 -14.17 -7.72 -30.99
C LYS A 668 -14.38 -6.36 -31.69
N GLY A 669 -13.71 -6.14 -32.82
CA GLY A 669 -13.86 -4.92 -33.64
C GLY A 669 -13.03 -3.71 -33.19
N SER A 670 -12.20 -3.83 -32.15
CA SER A 670 -11.32 -2.77 -31.68
C SER A 670 -9.85 -3.18 -31.79
N THR A 671 -8.97 -2.27 -32.22
CA THR A 671 -7.51 -2.47 -32.13
C THR A 671 -7.08 -2.39 -30.67
N ILE A 672 -6.54 -3.48 -30.14
CA ILE A 672 -6.17 -3.61 -28.73
C ILE A 672 -4.66 -3.52 -28.50
N GLY A 673 -3.83 -3.52 -29.54
CA GLY A 673 -2.40 -3.48 -29.34
C GLY A 673 -1.64 -3.29 -30.65
N VAL A 674 -0.46 -2.67 -30.53
CA VAL A 674 0.46 -2.49 -31.65
C VAL A 674 1.86 -2.90 -31.22
N GLY A 675 2.45 -3.82 -31.98
CA GLY A 675 3.81 -4.30 -31.79
C GLY A 675 4.69 -3.87 -32.95
N SER A 676 6.00 -3.77 -32.71
CA SER A 676 6.97 -3.55 -33.78
C SER A 676 8.13 -4.51 -33.66
N GLY A 677 8.74 -4.83 -34.80
CA GLY A 677 9.97 -5.59 -34.85
C GLY A 677 10.80 -5.20 -36.06
N ARG A 678 12.08 -5.58 -36.02
CA ARG A 678 13.04 -5.36 -37.10
C ARG A 678 13.52 -6.70 -37.62
N VAL A 679 13.64 -6.80 -38.94
CA VAL A 679 14.21 -7.97 -39.61
C VAL A 679 15.16 -7.47 -40.69
N PHE A 680 16.31 -8.11 -40.80
CA PHE A 680 17.23 -7.83 -41.89
C PHE A 680 16.81 -8.62 -43.14
N TYR A 681 16.51 -7.92 -44.23
CA TYR A 681 16.22 -8.52 -45.53
C TYR A 681 17.44 -8.42 -46.43
N THR A 682 17.91 -9.56 -46.94
CA THR A 682 18.94 -9.61 -47.96
C THR A 682 18.26 -9.86 -49.30
N GLY A 683 18.05 -8.79 -50.08
CA GLY A 683 17.54 -8.86 -51.44
C GLY A 683 18.55 -9.49 -52.41
N GLU A 684 18.11 -9.76 -53.65
CA GLU A 684 19.02 -10.23 -54.69
C GLU A 684 20.13 -9.19 -54.92
N THR A 685 21.36 -9.66 -55.05
CA THR A 685 22.49 -8.85 -55.48
C THR A 685 22.22 -8.39 -56.91
N LYS A 686 21.61 -7.22 -57.07
CA LYS A 686 21.52 -6.59 -58.38
C LYS A 686 22.91 -6.05 -58.72
N PRO A 687 23.48 -6.37 -59.90
CA PRO A 687 24.69 -5.71 -60.34
C PRO A 687 24.39 -4.21 -60.38
N LEU A 688 25.12 -3.44 -59.56
CA LEU A 688 25.16 -2.00 -59.75
C LEU A 688 25.68 -1.79 -61.17
N LYS A 689 24.85 -1.21 -62.04
CA LYS A 689 25.28 -0.75 -63.35
C LYS A 689 25.16 0.76 -63.37
N GLY A 690 26.28 1.45 -63.40
CA GLY A 690 26.30 2.90 -63.31
C GLY A 690 27.51 3.51 -63.99
N ARG A 691 27.31 4.71 -64.54
CA ARG A 691 28.45 5.56 -64.95
C ARG A 691 28.95 6.29 -63.72
N VAL A 692 30.23 6.14 -63.42
CA VAL A 692 30.88 7.01 -62.44
C VAL A 692 30.91 8.41 -63.04
N ILE A 693 30.24 9.34 -62.39
CA ILE A 693 30.23 10.75 -62.77
C ILE A 693 31.16 11.53 -61.86
N ASP A 694 31.99 12.38 -62.45
CA ASP A 694 32.81 13.32 -61.71
C ASP A 694 31.87 14.33 -61.01
N ARG A 695 31.92 14.38 -59.68
CA ARG A 695 30.96 15.17 -58.89
C ARG A 695 31.09 16.68 -59.12
N ILE A 696 32.24 17.17 -59.60
CA ILE A 696 32.52 18.59 -59.81
C ILE A 696 32.02 19.02 -61.19
N THR A 697 32.21 18.18 -62.20
CA THR A 697 31.92 18.51 -63.59
C THR A 697 30.61 17.90 -64.12
N GLY A 698 30.06 16.90 -63.43
CA GLY A 698 28.86 16.15 -63.84
C GLY A 698 29.07 15.20 -65.02
N ASN A 699 30.29 15.13 -65.57
CA ASN A 699 30.61 14.32 -66.74
C ASN A 699 30.95 12.87 -66.37
N PRO A 700 30.67 11.89 -67.24
CA PRO A 700 31.11 10.51 -67.04
C PRO A 700 32.64 10.41 -67.02
N VAL A 701 33.19 9.69 -66.05
CA VAL A 701 34.62 9.37 -65.98
C VAL A 701 34.91 8.23 -66.96
N THR A 702 35.68 8.52 -68.00
CA THR A 702 35.99 7.57 -69.08
C THR A 702 36.72 6.34 -68.54
N GLY A 703 36.19 5.14 -68.84
CA GLY A 703 36.79 3.85 -68.42
C GLY A 703 36.37 3.37 -67.02
N CYS A 704 35.50 4.11 -66.32
CA CYS A 704 34.97 3.72 -65.01
C CYS A 704 33.45 3.44 -65.12
N GLU A 705 33.11 2.17 -65.32
CA GLU A 705 31.75 1.65 -65.13
C GLU A 705 31.75 0.80 -63.84
N VAL A 706 30.70 0.95 -63.02
CA VAL A 706 30.40 0.04 -61.91
C VAL A 706 29.45 -1.01 -62.43
#